data_AF-A0A957F004-F1
#
_entry.id   AF-A0A957F004-F1
#
_cell.length_a   1.000
_cell.length_b   1.000
_cell.length_c   1.000
_cell.angle_alpha   90.00
_cell.angle_beta   90.00
_cell.angle_gamma   90.00
#
_symmetry.space_group_name_H-M   'P 1'
#
loop_
_entity.id
_entity.type
_entity.pdbx_description
1 polymer ?
#
loop_
_entity_poly.entity_id
_entity_poly.type
_entity_poly.pdbx_seq_one_letter_code
_entity_poly.pdbx_strand_id
1 'polypeptide(L)'
;MLLIEISGVSAGGANGLELRASNSVIRGLVVNRFSGAGISLAMTNNTVAGNYLGTDPSGTVARSNGGDGIFVANFVIGAANNTIGGVTPADRNLISGNGRNGITMDQVSNTFVYGNYIGLNATGLAALRNNESGVGIFRGFPNFIGGSAAGQGNVISGNGQHGIAMSDGATSAAHVIRGNLIGTDAAGNVTPGVGNTLNGILFNESSIVIGGLGAGDGNVIAGNGLNGVVVQGGQANQIVGNRIYANGGLGIDLGASGPDANDIGDGDGGANTSINAPVLYAAVSAPASTTVNGLFNSAANQSYTVTFYASPQCDASGFGEGQIYLGSVTATTDASGNGGFGATLPGTLASGQVVTALLTDAAGNTSEFSACTIAQPDNTSWDKALPLSLQGGAGVLSATAGQYLDRTGQARWFKFAVQPGSEIIVDLTNLPADYDLTLHSDIQAAYNRIATPVDLAQLSAELAPSAFVNPAAFTNPAAFTNPAAFTNPAAFTNPAAFTNPAAFTNPAAFTNPDAFVNPAAFTNPAAFTNPAAFTNPAAFTNPAAFTNPAAFTNPAAFTNPAAFTNPDGYASAPLRSLLGVSAREGTASERIVVNSWNNSGEFYVMVRGRNGVFDRTALFTLNVTMLTGVCAGITTVLPAGEVAAPAGNARTLILHDLD
;
A
#
# COMPACT_ATOMS: atom_id res chain seq x y z
N MET A 1 39.96 1.94 25.15
CA MET A 1 40.45 3.15 25.88
C MET A 1 40.20 2.90 27.35
N LEU A 2 41.12 3.28 28.24
CA LEU A 2 40.86 3.24 29.69
C LEU A 2 39.88 4.38 30.00
N LEU A 3 38.69 4.05 30.50
CA LEU A 3 37.70 5.03 30.95
C LEU A 3 38.00 5.42 32.41
N ILE A 4 37.80 6.70 32.74
CA ILE A 4 37.88 7.19 34.13
C ILE A 4 36.47 7.22 34.72
N GLU A 5 36.23 6.48 35.80
CA GLU A 5 34.94 6.49 36.50
C GLU A 5 34.85 7.67 37.49
N ILE A 6 33.84 8.51 37.27
CA ILE A 6 33.39 9.56 38.16
C ILE A 6 32.05 9.11 38.76
N SER A 7 32.05 8.79 40.06
CA SER A 7 30.91 8.20 40.74
C SER A 7 30.24 9.16 41.71
N GLY A 8 28.92 9.30 41.60
CA GLY A 8 28.10 10.21 42.41
C GLY A 8 27.58 9.65 43.74
N VAL A 9 28.00 8.46 44.19
CA VAL A 9 27.45 7.75 45.37
C VAL A 9 27.38 8.62 46.63
N SER A 10 28.31 9.55 46.80
CA SER A 10 28.38 10.46 47.96
C SER A 10 28.29 11.93 47.56
N ALA A 11 27.85 12.25 46.34
CA ALA A 11 27.81 13.61 45.80
C ALA A 11 26.56 14.41 46.24
N GLY A 12 25.59 13.77 46.89
CA GLY A 12 24.32 14.42 47.26
C GLY A 12 23.51 14.82 46.02
N GLY A 13 22.85 15.99 46.10
CA GLY A 13 21.93 16.53 45.09
C GLY A 13 22.58 17.11 43.83
N ALA A 14 23.64 16.51 43.30
CA ALA A 14 24.48 17.09 42.25
C ALA A 14 24.32 16.42 40.87
N ASN A 15 24.66 17.18 39.81
CA ASN A 15 25.00 16.63 38.50
C ASN A 15 26.44 16.07 38.52
N GLY A 16 26.77 15.21 37.57
CA GLY A 16 28.13 14.65 37.45
C GLY A 16 29.15 15.70 37.02
N LEU A 17 28.96 16.28 35.83
CA LEU A 17 29.75 17.41 35.36
C LEU A 17 28.82 18.50 34.83
N GLU A 18 29.06 19.73 35.27
CA GLU A 18 28.33 20.89 34.76
C GLU A 18 29.29 21.81 33.99
N LEU A 19 29.15 21.84 32.68
CA LEU A 19 30.02 22.57 31.78
C LEU A 19 29.44 23.95 31.48
N ARG A 20 29.96 24.95 32.20
CA ARG A 20 29.64 26.37 32.05
C ARG A 20 30.65 27.15 31.18
N ALA A 21 31.41 26.44 30.35
CA ALA A 21 32.38 27.02 29.42
C ALA A 21 32.03 26.60 27.98
N SER A 22 32.43 27.41 26.99
CA SER A 22 32.35 27.07 25.57
C SER A 22 33.64 26.42 25.07
N ASN A 23 33.60 25.80 23.88
CA ASN A 23 34.78 25.26 23.18
C ASN A 23 35.55 24.19 23.97
N SER A 24 34.82 23.38 24.73
CA SER A 24 35.41 22.34 25.59
C SER A 24 35.04 20.94 25.09
N VAL A 25 35.89 19.96 25.42
CA VAL A 25 35.69 18.55 25.05
C VAL A 25 35.66 17.68 26.32
N ILE A 26 34.60 16.90 26.47
CA ILE A 26 34.48 15.85 27.49
C ILE A 26 34.57 14.49 26.79
N ARG A 27 35.58 13.69 27.14
CA ARG A 27 35.81 12.37 26.52
C ARG A 27 36.41 11.35 27.48
N GLY A 28 36.04 10.08 27.29
CA GLY A 28 36.67 8.95 27.96
C GLY A 28 36.28 8.80 29.42
N LEU A 29 35.11 9.31 29.81
CA LEU A 29 34.61 9.23 31.18
C LEU A 29 33.49 8.19 31.31
N VAL A 30 33.43 7.54 32.47
CA VAL A 30 32.22 6.88 32.95
C VAL A 30 31.62 7.79 34.01
N VAL A 31 30.40 8.30 33.82
CA VAL A 31 29.73 9.20 34.77
C VAL A 31 28.42 8.58 35.21
N ASN A 32 28.33 8.26 36.50
CA ASN A 32 27.26 7.40 37.00
C ASN A 32 26.91 7.70 38.47
N ARG A 33 25.75 7.21 38.91
CA ARG A 33 25.27 7.29 40.31
C ARG A 33 25.12 8.71 40.87
N PHE A 34 25.01 9.73 40.03
CA PHE A 34 24.62 11.08 40.46
C PHE A 34 23.10 11.17 40.66
N SER A 35 22.61 12.05 41.53
CA SER A 35 21.16 12.26 41.67
C SER A 35 20.58 13.08 40.52
N GLY A 36 21.37 13.98 39.94
CA GLY A 36 21.02 14.80 38.78
C GLY A 36 21.44 14.15 37.46
N ALA A 37 21.70 14.98 36.46
CA ALA A 37 22.18 14.54 35.16
C ALA A 37 23.64 14.06 35.23
N GLY A 38 24.03 13.15 34.33
CA GLY A 38 25.44 12.76 34.18
C GLY A 38 26.31 13.94 33.75
N ILE A 39 25.98 14.54 32.60
CA ILE A 39 26.64 15.75 32.09
C ILE A 39 25.58 16.81 31.80
N SER A 40 25.80 18.03 32.27
CA SER A 40 25.00 19.22 31.96
C SER A 40 25.82 20.20 31.12
N LEU A 41 25.28 20.64 29.98
CA LEU A 41 25.90 21.60 29.07
C LEU A 41 25.08 22.90 29.07
N ALA A 42 25.71 24.02 29.44
CA ALA A 42 25.04 25.32 29.54
C ALA A 42 25.51 26.35 28.48
N MET A 43 26.54 26.03 27.70
CA MET A 43 27.22 26.98 26.79
C MET A 43 27.41 26.37 25.38
N THR A 44 28.06 27.10 24.47
CA THR A 44 28.21 26.74 23.05
C THR A 44 29.44 25.91 22.69
N ASN A 45 29.42 25.30 21.50
CA ASN A 45 30.61 24.73 20.85
C ASN A 45 31.32 23.65 21.68
N ASN A 46 30.60 22.93 22.53
CA ASN A 46 31.16 21.86 23.34
C ASN A 46 30.98 20.51 22.64
N THR A 47 31.89 19.58 22.91
CA THR A 47 31.82 18.20 22.42
C THR A 47 31.80 17.22 23.58
N VAL A 48 30.82 16.32 23.60
CA VAL A 48 30.77 15.17 24.51
C VAL A 48 30.92 13.92 23.65
N ALA A 49 32.04 13.21 23.74
CA ALA A 49 32.34 12.08 22.85
C ALA A 49 33.02 10.92 23.60
N GLY A 50 32.67 9.67 23.31
CA GLY A 50 33.34 8.50 23.87
C GLY A 50 33.16 8.33 25.38
N ASN A 51 32.02 8.76 25.94
CA ASN A 51 31.69 8.65 27.37
C ASN A 51 30.60 7.62 27.63
N TYR A 52 30.61 7.03 28.83
CA TYR A 52 29.61 6.07 29.32
C TYR A 52 28.81 6.73 30.44
N LEU A 53 27.53 6.99 30.21
CA LEU A 53 26.69 7.79 31.10
C LEU A 53 25.52 6.95 31.61
N GLY A 54 25.51 6.70 32.92
CA GLY A 54 24.50 5.88 33.61
C GLY A 54 24.81 4.38 33.67
N THR A 55 26.02 3.97 33.29
CA THR A 55 26.47 2.57 33.28
C THR A 55 27.75 2.35 34.09
N ASP A 56 28.13 1.10 34.29
CA ASP A 56 29.46 0.72 34.77
C ASP A 56 30.52 0.82 33.66
N PRO A 57 31.82 0.69 33.98
CA PRO A 57 32.88 0.83 32.96
C PRO A 57 32.85 -0.19 31.81
N SER A 58 32.17 -1.33 31.95
CA SER A 58 31.94 -2.26 30.83
C SER A 58 30.76 -1.84 29.95
N GLY A 59 29.90 -0.94 30.43
CA GLY A 59 28.72 -0.47 29.73
C GLY A 59 27.62 -1.53 29.63
N THR A 60 27.63 -2.51 30.52
CA THR A 60 26.68 -3.65 30.50
C THR A 60 25.78 -3.67 31.72
N VAL A 61 26.11 -2.93 32.77
CA VAL A 61 25.29 -2.85 33.99
C VAL A 61 24.88 -1.39 34.23
N ALA A 62 23.60 -1.18 34.49
CA ALA A 62 23.08 0.14 34.82
C ALA A 62 23.58 0.59 36.19
N ARG A 63 24.10 1.82 36.25
CA ARG A 63 24.54 2.55 37.44
C ARG A 63 23.94 3.96 37.37
N SER A 64 22.60 4.01 37.39
CA SER A 64 21.80 5.18 37.05
C SER A 64 22.32 6.50 37.59
N ASN A 65 22.41 7.51 36.72
CA ASN A 65 22.20 8.88 37.14
C ASN A 65 20.69 9.07 37.38
N GLY A 66 20.28 9.81 38.40
CA GLY A 66 18.88 10.00 38.75
C GLY A 66 18.12 10.90 37.76
N GLY A 67 18.84 11.79 37.08
CA GLY A 67 18.33 12.60 35.98
C GLY A 67 18.66 12.00 34.60
N ASP A 68 18.87 12.89 33.63
CA ASP A 68 19.22 12.52 32.25
C ASP A 68 20.69 12.07 32.15
N GLY A 69 21.02 11.31 31.10
CA GLY A 69 22.43 11.04 30.78
C GLY A 69 23.18 12.33 30.43
N ILE A 70 22.63 13.08 29.48
CA ILE A 70 23.09 14.42 29.09
C ILE A 70 21.92 15.40 29.11
N PHE A 71 22.07 16.51 29.81
CA PHE A 71 21.11 17.62 29.82
C PHE A 71 21.74 18.85 29.15
N VAL A 72 21.23 19.26 28.00
CA VAL A 72 21.65 20.49 27.31
C VAL A 72 20.55 21.52 27.50
N ALA A 73 20.82 22.56 28.28
CA ALA A 73 19.80 23.56 28.57
C ALA A 73 20.37 24.97 28.60
N ASN A 74 19.52 25.88 28.17
CA ASN A 74 19.83 27.29 28.16
C ASN A 74 19.51 27.92 29.53
N PHE A 75 20.52 28.06 30.40
CA PHE A 75 20.37 28.76 31.68
C PHE A 75 20.52 30.29 31.54
N VAL A 76 21.28 30.76 30.55
CA VAL A 76 21.49 32.17 30.19
C VAL A 76 21.79 32.19 28.69
N ILE A 77 20.86 32.71 27.87
CA ILE A 77 20.84 32.76 26.40
C ILE A 77 22.09 32.17 25.69
N GLY A 78 21.96 30.98 25.08
CA GLY A 78 22.85 30.58 23.99
C GLY A 78 23.49 29.19 24.06
N ALA A 79 22.93 28.15 24.69
CA ALA A 79 23.44 26.80 24.47
C ALA A 79 23.14 26.36 23.02
N ALA A 80 24.17 26.40 22.17
CA ALA A 80 24.06 26.07 20.74
C ALA A 80 25.35 25.50 20.17
N ASN A 81 25.27 24.86 19.00
CA ASN A 81 26.43 24.31 18.28
C ASN A 81 27.20 23.25 19.11
N ASN A 82 26.50 22.52 19.99
CA ASN A 82 27.10 21.45 20.77
C ASN A 82 27.07 20.14 19.98
N THR A 83 28.10 19.31 20.12
CA THR A 83 28.16 17.98 19.51
C THR A 83 28.11 16.91 20.59
N ILE A 84 27.16 15.99 20.49
CA ILE A 84 27.06 14.80 21.34
C ILE A 84 27.37 13.60 20.45
N GLY A 85 28.56 13.04 20.64
CA GLY A 85 29.08 11.88 19.93
C GLY A 85 30.01 12.28 18.79
N GLY A 86 29.93 11.55 17.68
CA GLY A 86 30.75 11.75 16.50
C GLY A 86 30.64 10.59 15.52
N VAL A 87 31.40 10.64 14.41
CA VAL A 87 31.28 9.68 13.30
C VAL A 87 32.11 8.41 13.47
N THR A 88 33.00 8.37 14.47
CA THR A 88 33.84 7.19 14.71
C THR A 88 33.32 6.39 15.92
N PRO A 89 33.55 5.06 15.97
CA PRO A 89 33.23 4.27 17.15
C PRO A 89 33.90 4.76 18.44
N ALA A 90 35.03 5.48 18.36
CA ALA A 90 35.70 6.07 19.52
C ALA A 90 34.99 7.32 20.06
N ASP A 91 34.20 8.00 19.24
CA ASP A 91 33.42 9.18 19.63
C ASP A 91 32.04 8.82 20.17
N ARG A 92 31.58 7.59 19.96
CA ARG A 92 30.29 7.09 20.42
C ARG A 92 30.15 7.21 21.93
N ASN A 93 29.19 7.99 22.38
CA ASN A 93 28.75 7.88 23.77
C ASN A 93 27.81 6.68 23.92
N LEU A 94 27.89 6.04 25.09
CA LEU A 94 26.92 5.08 25.58
C LEU A 94 26.08 5.76 26.65
N ILE A 95 24.81 6.02 26.38
CA ILE A 95 23.93 6.84 27.22
C ILE A 95 22.72 6.00 27.62
N SER A 96 22.85 5.29 28.73
CA SER A 96 21.99 4.17 29.07
C SER A 96 21.86 4.00 30.58
N GLY A 97 20.77 3.38 31.04
CA GLY A 97 20.54 3.13 32.45
C GLY A 97 20.22 4.37 33.28
N ASN A 98 19.87 5.51 32.67
CA ASN A 98 19.58 6.76 33.37
C ASN A 98 18.12 6.83 33.87
N GLY A 99 17.90 7.63 34.90
CA GLY A 99 16.62 7.73 35.62
C GLY A 99 15.54 8.50 34.87
N ARG A 100 15.93 9.27 33.84
CA ARG A 100 15.03 10.02 32.94
C ARG A 100 15.38 9.74 31.48
N ASN A 101 15.54 10.76 30.63
CA ASN A 101 15.90 10.58 29.23
C ASN A 101 17.38 10.21 29.09
N GLY A 102 17.76 9.65 27.94
CA GLY A 102 19.17 9.55 27.59
C GLY A 102 19.78 10.94 27.41
N ILE A 103 19.22 11.71 26.49
CA ILE A 103 19.60 13.09 26.20
C ILE A 103 18.36 13.98 26.28
N THR A 104 18.46 15.11 26.97
CA THR A 104 17.45 16.17 26.92
C THR A 104 18.06 17.44 26.32
N MET A 105 17.34 18.05 25.38
CA MET A 105 17.67 19.33 24.75
C MET A 105 16.54 20.32 25.03
N ASP A 106 16.77 21.28 25.91
CA ASP A 106 15.73 22.22 26.38
C ASP A 106 16.11 23.68 26.05
N GLN A 107 15.34 24.30 25.15
CA GLN A 107 15.58 25.67 24.65
C GLN A 107 16.94 25.87 23.98
N VAL A 108 17.39 24.88 23.20
CA VAL A 108 18.69 24.87 22.51
C VAL A 108 18.54 24.73 20.99
N SER A 109 19.57 25.18 20.27
CA SER A 109 19.64 25.14 18.81
C SER A 109 20.96 24.54 18.32
N ASN A 110 21.00 24.09 17.08
CA ASN A 110 22.18 23.57 16.40
C ASN A 110 22.97 22.54 17.25
N THR A 111 22.27 21.72 18.03
CA THR A 111 22.90 20.60 18.72
C THR A 111 22.90 19.41 17.78
N PHE A 112 24.07 18.80 17.62
CA PHE A 112 24.33 17.67 16.73
C PHE A 112 24.51 16.40 17.56
N VAL A 113 23.60 15.45 17.41
CA VAL A 113 23.64 14.16 18.11
C VAL A 113 24.02 13.10 17.09
N TYR A 114 25.27 12.61 17.14
CA TYR A 114 25.83 11.69 16.14
C TYR A 114 26.41 10.41 16.72
N GLY A 115 26.09 9.28 16.10
CA GLY A 115 26.81 8.02 16.32
C GLY A 115 26.73 7.43 17.74
N ASN A 116 25.73 7.84 18.54
CA ASN A 116 25.58 7.40 19.93
C ASN A 116 24.79 6.10 20.05
N TYR A 117 25.00 5.36 21.14
CA TYR A 117 24.07 4.32 21.62
C TYR A 117 23.28 4.87 22.80
N ILE A 118 21.95 4.88 22.68
CA ILE A 118 21.04 5.49 23.64
C ILE A 118 19.98 4.46 24.05
N GLY A 119 20.09 3.95 25.28
CA GLY A 119 19.18 2.97 25.87
C GLY A 119 19.57 1.50 25.66
N LEU A 120 20.71 1.22 25.01
CA LEU A 120 21.29 -0.11 24.85
C LEU A 120 22.55 -0.29 25.68
N ASN A 121 23.00 -1.53 25.88
CA ASN A 121 24.34 -1.81 26.42
C ASN A 121 25.45 -1.51 25.40
N ALA A 122 26.71 -1.60 25.84
CA ALA A 122 27.89 -1.33 24.99
C ALA A 122 27.99 -2.21 23.73
N THR A 123 27.37 -3.40 23.73
CA THR A 123 27.33 -4.29 22.55
C THR A 123 26.31 -3.85 21.50
N GLY A 124 25.33 -3.04 21.88
CA GLY A 124 24.23 -2.62 21.01
C GLY A 124 23.20 -3.71 20.73
N LEU A 125 23.18 -4.79 21.53
CA LEU A 125 22.31 -5.95 21.31
C LEU A 125 21.23 -6.15 22.38
N ALA A 126 21.32 -5.47 23.52
CA ALA A 126 20.34 -5.61 24.60
C ALA A 126 20.01 -4.25 25.23
N ALA A 127 18.75 -4.09 25.61
CA ALA A 127 18.28 -2.90 26.30
C ALA A 127 18.99 -2.72 27.65
N LEU A 128 19.45 -1.50 27.89
CA LEU A 128 19.90 -0.99 29.18
C LEU A 128 19.17 0.34 29.40
N ARG A 129 17.89 0.18 29.71
CA ARG A 129 16.85 1.20 29.62
C ARG A 129 17.21 2.53 30.28
N ASN A 130 17.05 3.63 29.56
CA ASN A 130 16.74 4.92 30.17
C ASN A 130 15.25 4.96 30.49
N ASN A 131 14.86 5.45 31.66
CA ASN A 131 13.49 5.27 32.15
C ASN A 131 12.42 6.06 31.40
N GLU A 132 12.78 7.16 30.74
CA GLU A 132 11.91 7.94 29.86
C GLU A 132 12.27 7.67 28.38
N SER A 133 12.37 8.70 27.55
CA SER A 133 12.69 8.59 26.12
C SER A 133 14.20 8.56 25.87
N GLY A 134 14.62 8.11 24.69
CA GLY A 134 16.04 8.15 24.31
C GLY A 134 16.53 9.60 24.18
N VAL A 135 15.85 10.39 23.37
CA VAL A 135 16.12 11.81 23.16
C VAL A 135 14.84 12.62 23.38
N GLY A 136 14.87 13.57 24.31
CA GLY A 136 13.80 14.56 24.52
C GLY A 136 14.22 15.93 24.02
N ILE A 137 13.36 16.58 23.24
CA ILE A 137 13.53 17.97 22.79
C ILE A 137 12.36 18.79 23.29
N PHE A 138 12.66 19.83 24.06
CA PHE A 138 11.63 20.67 24.66
C PHE A 138 11.90 22.12 24.32
N ARG A 139 10.87 22.81 23.81
CA ARG A 139 10.96 24.25 23.51
C ARG A 139 12.18 24.60 22.64
N GLY A 140 12.57 23.66 21.78
CA GLY A 140 13.82 23.69 21.03
C GLY A 140 13.73 24.55 19.76
N PHE A 141 14.91 24.85 19.22
CA PHE A 141 15.13 25.40 17.88
C PHE A 141 15.85 24.32 17.03
N PRO A 142 16.02 24.47 15.70
CA PRO A 142 16.58 23.43 14.84
C PRO A 142 17.75 22.64 15.45
N ASN A 143 17.57 21.33 15.63
CA ASN A 143 18.56 20.40 16.16
C ASN A 143 18.66 19.19 15.23
N PHE A 144 19.80 18.51 15.25
CA PHE A 144 20.13 17.46 14.29
C PHE A 144 20.38 16.15 15.02
N ILE A 145 19.52 15.17 14.77
CA ILE A 145 19.62 13.83 15.37
C ILE A 145 19.97 12.87 14.24
N GLY A 146 21.21 12.44 14.25
CA GLY A 146 21.79 11.67 13.16
C GLY A 146 22.08 12.51 11.92
N GLY A 147 22.54 11.85 10.86
CA GLY A 147 22.92 12.49 9.61
C GLY A 147 23.16 11.44 8.52
N SER A 148 23.34 11.91 7.28
CA SER A 148 23.44 11.05 6.10
C SER A 148 24.82 10.43 5.86
N ALA A 149 25.86 10.94 6.50
CA ALA A 149 27.19 10.34 6.39
C ALA A 149 27.32 9.10 7.28
N ALA A 150 28.12 8.13 6.82
CA ALA A 150 28.41 6.93 7.58
C ALA A 150 28.92 7.26 9.00
N GLY A 151 28.34 6.60 10.01
CA GLY A 151 28.68 6.82 11.42
C GLY A 151 27.94 7.99 12.10
N GLN A 152 27.21 8.84 11.37
CA GLN A 152 26.40 9.91 11.99
C GLN A 152 25.12 9.37 12.63
N GLY A 153 24.53 8.30 12.11
CA GLY A 153 23.32 7.69 12.65
C GLY A 153 23.45 7.22 14.10
N ASN A 154 22.48 7.58 14.95
CA ASN A 154 22.41 7.06 16.32
C ASN A 154 21.66 5.72 16.36
N VAL A 155 21.90 4.94 17.41
CA VAL A 155 21.06 3.79 17.78
C VAL A 155 20.26 4.17 19.03
N ILE A 156 18.95 4.32 18.88
CA ILE A 156 18.03 4.85 19.88
C ILE A 156 16.95 3.80 20.16
N SER A 157 17.22 2.95 21.13
CA SER A 157 16.47 1.71 21.35
C SER A 157 16.47 1.32 22.83
N GLY A 158 15.52 0.50 23.25
CA GLY A 158 15.45 -0.03 24.62
C GLY A 158 15.03 1.01 25.66
N ASN A 159 14.53 2.18 25.24
CA ASN A 159 14.10 3.23 26.16
C ASN A 159 12.70 2.95 26.72
N GLY A 160 12.44 3.48 27.91
CA GLY A 160 11.23 3.22 28.69
C GLY A 160 9.96 3.87 28.15
N GLN A 161 10.12 4.85 27.26
CA GLN A 161 9.05 5.52 26.52
C GLN A 161 9.36 5.51 25.03
N HIS A 162 9.55 6.68 24.42
CA HIS A 162 9.78 6.84 22.99
C HIS A 162 11.26 6.75 22.64
N GLY A 163 11.58 6.50 21.37
CA GLY A 163 12.94 6.73 20.89
C GLY A 163 13.29 8.22 20.97
N ILE A 164 12.51 9.04 20.27
CA ILE A 164 12.63 10.50 20.24
C ILE A 164 11.28 11.12 20.59
N ALA A 165 11.27 12.11 21.50
CA ALA A 165 10.09 12.89 21.86
C ALA A 165 10.36 14.39 21.68
N MET A 166 9.44 15.12 21.06
CA MET A 166 9.56 16.58 20.82
C MET A 166 8.28 17.30 21.20
N SER A 167 8.38 18.33 22.04
CA SER A 167 7.22 19.16 22.41
C SER A 167 7.57 20.61 22.69
N ASP A 168 6.54 21.46 22.57
CA ASP A 168 6.55 22.87 22.94
C ASP A 168 7.57 23.73 22.16
N GLY A 169 8.09 23.22 21.04
CA GLY A 169 8.96 23.95 20.12
C GLY A 169 8.28 25.17 19.51
N ALA A 170 9.02 26.28 19.44
CA ALA A 170 8.55 27.53 18.85
C ALA A 170 9.41 27.82 17.61
N THR A 171 9.10 27.24 16.44
CA THR A 171 10.00 27.46 15.30
C THR A 171 9.32 27.58 13.94
N SER A 172 9.99 28.36 13.11
CA SER A 172 9.84 28.50 11.67
C SER A 172 10.85 27.65 10.88
N ALA A 173 11.59 26.74 11.53
CA ALA A 173 12.71 25.99 10.95
C ALA A 173 12.87 24.59 11.56
N ALA A 174 13.31 23.63 10.76
CA ALA A 174 13.18 22.20 11.06
C ALA A 174 14.17 21.61 12.08
N HIS A 175 13.67 20.81 13.03
CA HIS A 175 14.45 19.70 13.56
C HIS A 175 14.66 18.64 12.46
N VAL A 176 15.86 18.09 12.36
CA VAL A 176 16.22 17.12 11.32
C VAL A 176 16.64 15.81 11.96
N ILE A 177 15.92 14.74 11.61
CA ILE A 177 16.15 13.39 12.11
C ILE A 177 16.47 12.49 10.92
N ARG A 178 17.72 12.07 10.78
CA ARG A 178 18.20 11.32 9.60
C ARG A 178 19.18 10.21 9.94
N GLY A 179 19.13 9.13 9.16
CA GLY A 179 20.09 8.04 9.22
C GLY A 179 20.15 7.29 10.56
N ASN A 180 19.15 7.43 11.43
CA ASN A 180 19.14 6.75 12.74
C ASN A 180 18.58 5.34 12.65
N LEU A 181 18.98 4.49 13.59
CA LEU A 181 18.37 3.21 13.92
C LEU A 181 17.52 3.40 15.19
N ILE A 182 16.21 3.25 15.09
CA ILE A 182 15.25 3.54 16.17
C ILE A 182 14.40 2.31 16.44
N GLY A 183 14.54 1.74 17.64
CA GLY A 183 13.85 0.51 18.07
C GLY A 183 14.52 -0.81 17.62
N THR A 184 15.64 -0.72 16.91
CA THR A 184 16.41 -1.88 16.42
C THR A 184 17.71 -2.07 17.19
N ASP A 185 18.38 -3.20 17.00
CA ASP A 185 19.75 -3.39 17.47
C ASP A 185 20.74 -2.50 16.68
N ALA A 186 22.01 -2.51 17.09
CA ALA A 186 23.04 -1.70 16.42
C ALA A 186 23.36 -2.12 14.97
N ALA A 187 22.86 -3.27 14.49
CA ALA A 187 22.94 -3.70 13.10
C ALA A 187 21.67 -3.37 12.30
N GLY A 188 20.64 -2.80 12.95
CA GLY A 188 19.37 -2.43 12.34
C GLY A 188 18.35 -3.58 12.28
N ASN A 189 18.56 -4.66 13.05
CA ASN A 189 17.61 -5.77 13.13
C ASN A 189 16.57 -5.56 14.23
N VAL A 190 15.36 -6.04 13.99
CA VAL A 190 14.31 -6.13 15.01
C VAL A 190 14.65 -7.29 15.94
N THR A 191 15.00 -6.97 17.18
CA THR A 191 15.38 -7.95 18.22
C THR A 191 14.39 -7.90 19.38
N PRO A 192 13.87 -9.04 19.85
CA PRO A 192 12.93 -9.07 20.99
C PRO A 192 13.48 -8.35 22.22
N GLY A 193 12.69 -7.44 22.79
CA GLY A 193 13.08 -6.67 23.98
C GLY A 193 14.07 -5.52 23.74
N VAL A 194 14.43 -5.23 22.49
CA VAL A 194 15.32 -4.09 22.11
C VAL A 194 14.52 -2.85 21.70
N GLY A 195 13.26 -3.00 21.30
CA GLY A 195 12.37 -1.89 20.95
C GLY A 195 12.23 -0.82 22.04
N ASN A 196 11.95 0.42 21.63
CA ASN A 196 11.44 1.41 22.59
C ASN A 196 10.04 0.97 23.04
N THR A 197 9.70 1.21 24.31
CA THR A 197 8.48 0.66 24.91
C THR A 197 7.20 1.25 24.29
N LEU A 198 7.26 2.49 23.82
CA LEU A 198 6.15 3.19 23.15
C LEU A 198 6.49 3.39 21.66
N ASN A 199 6.38 4.62 21.15
CA ASN A 199 6.61 4.94 19.75
C ASN A 199 8.10 5.08 19.40
N GLY A 200 8.46 4.95 18.12
CA GLY A 200 9.79 5.31 17.64
C GLY A 200 10.05 6.81 17.79
N ILE A 201 9.17 7.63 17.22
CA ILE A 201 9.22 9.10 17.30
C ILE A 201 7.82 9.63 17.66
N LEU A 202 7.72 10.54 18.62
CA LEU A 202 6.50 11.26 18.98
C LEU A 202 6.77 12.76 18.95
N PHE A 203 5.89 13.56 18.33
CA PHE A 203 5.99 15.01 18.42
C PHE A 203 4.68 15.77 18.24
N ASN A 204 4.65 17.01 18.73
CA ASN A 204 3.55 17.96 18.58
C ASN A 204 4.08 19.34 18.14
N GLU A 205 4.66 19.39 16.94
CA GLU A 205 5.39 20.55 16.41
C GLU A 205 5.29 20.60 14.87
N SER A 206 5.64 21.74 14.29
CA SER A 206 5.62 21.97 12.84
C SER A 206 7.03 21.95 12.23
N SER A 207 7.09 21.77 10.91
CA SER A 207 8.31 21.86 10.11
C SER A 207 9.37 20.81 10.45
N ILE A 208 9.01 19.64 10.96
CA ILE A 208 9.96 18.56 11.27
C ILE A 208 10.34 17.80 9.99
N VAL A 209 11.63 17.46 9.85
CA VAL A 209 12.13 16.60 8.74
C VAL A 209 12.60 15.28 9.30
N ILE A 210 11.87 14.21 8.98
CA ILE A 210 12.20 12.83 9.34
C ILE A 210 12.56 12.08 8.07
N GLY A 211 13.85 11.80 7.91
CA GLY A 211 14.39 11.09 6.75
C GLY A 211 14.74 12.01 5.59
N GLY A 212 14.66 11.44 4.38
CA GLY A 212 15.01 12.05 3.10
C GLY A 212 15.28 10.96 2.05
N LEU A 213 15.23 11.34 0.76
CA LEU A 213 15.46 10.42 -0.36
C LEU A 213 16.94 10.29 -0.76
N GLY A 214 17.83 11.08 -0.16
CA GLY A 214 19.27 10.97 -0.38
C GLY A 214 19.85 9.71 0.28
N ALA A 215 20.98 9.24 -0.24
CA ALA A 215 21.69 8.11 0.35
C ALA A 215 22.05 8.41 1.83
N GLY A 216 21.61 7.54 2.74
CA GLY A 216 21.84 7.67 4.18
C GLY A 216 20.89 8.62 4.91
N ASP A 217 19.99 9.35 4.22
CA ASP A 217 19.03 10.23 4.89
C ASP A 217 17.97 9.44 5.66
N GLY A 218 17.51 8.31 5.11
CA GLY A 218 16.43 7.50 5.66
C GLY A 218 16.75 6.89 7.03
N ASN A 219 15.85 7.05 7.99
CA ASN A 219 15.92 6.35 9.28
C ASN A 219 15.40 4.91 9.12
N VAL A 220 15.86 4.00 9.97
CA VAL A 220 15.21 2.70 10.23
C VAL A 220 14.42 2.84 11.52
N ILE A 221 13.10 2.74 11.45
CA ILE A 221 12.18 2.90 12.58
C ILE A 221 11.36 1.62 12.69
N ALA A 222 11.81 0.71 13.55
CA ALA A 222 11.25 -0.64 13.58
C ALA A 222 11.31 -1.26 14.98
N GLY A 223 10.40 -2.20 15.25
CA GLY A 223 10.39 -2.95 16.50
C GLY A 223 9.96 -2.14 17.74
N ASN A 224 9.38 -0.95 17.57
CA ASN A 224 8.87 -0.16 18.69
C ASN A 224 7.55 -0.75 19.20
N GLY A 225 7.26 -0.58 20.49
CA GLY A 225 6.11 -1.22 21.14
C GLY A 225 4.74 -0.71 20.67
N LEU A 226 4.69 0.53 20.17
CA LEU A 226 3.50 1.15 19.56
C LEU A 226 3.83 1.57 18.11
N ASN A 227 3.50 2.80 17.70
CA ASN A 227 3.67 3.27 16.32
C ASN A 227 5.14 3.58 15.98
N GLY A 228 5.46 3.60 14.69
CA GLY A 228 6.76 4.07 14.20
C GLY A 228 6.95 5.57 14.48
N VAL A 229 6.10 6.40 13.88
CA VAL A 229 6.08 7.85 14.04
C VAL A 229 4.67 8.31 14.41
N VAL A 230 4.55 9.16 15.43
CA VAL A 230 3.29 9.79 15.82
C VAL A 230 3.42 11.30 15.73
N VAL A 231 2.50 11.92 14.99
CA VAL A 231 2.37 13.38 14.85
C VAL A 231 1.11 13.80 15.59
N GLN A 232 1.24 14.35 16.80
CA GLN A 232 0.07 14.76 17.60
C GLN A 232 -0.52 16.10 17.13
N GLY A 233 0.27 16.90 16.43
CA GLY A 233 -0.12 18.20 15.91
C GLY A 233 1.03 18.89 15.19
N GLY A 234 0.73 20.06 14.61
CA GLY A 234 1.64 20.81 13.75
C GLY A 234 1.49 20.45 12.27
N GLN A 235 2.16 21.21 11.41
CA GLN A 235 2.06 21.13 9.95
C GLN A 235 3.45 21.20 9.31
N ALA A 236 3.53 20.97 8.00
CA ALA A 236 4.75 20.97 7.22
C ALA A 236 5.78 19.93 7.70
N ASN A 237 5.31 18.80 8.26
CA ASN A 237 6.20 17.75 8.75
C ASN A 237 6.45 16.70 7.68
N GLN A 238 7.67 16.69 7.15
CA GLN A 238 8.08 15.82 6.05
C GLN A 238 8.59 14.49 6.61
N ILE A 239 7.94 13.37 6.24
CA ILE A 239 8.25 12.04 6.75
C ILE A 239 8.46 11.08 5.57
N VAL A 240 9.60 11.20 4.88
CA VAL A 240 9.87 10.46 3.63
C VAL A 240 11.22 9.74 3.65
N GLY A 241 11.35 8.69 2.85
CA GLY A 241 12.59 7.92 2.69
C GLY A 241 12.98 7.06 3.90
N ASN A 242 12.11 6.97 4.92
CA ASN A 242 12.34 6.12 6.09
C ASN A 242 11.96 4.67 5.78
N ARG A 243 12.63 3.74 6.45
CA ARG A 243 12.25 2.33 6.53
C ARG A 243 11.50 2.12 7.83
N ILE A 244 10.18 2.14 7.76
CA ILE A 244 9.28 2.01 8.92
C ILE A 244 8.60 0.66 8.82
N TYR A 245 8.82 -0.25 9.78
CA TYR A 245 8.27 -1.60 9.72
C TYR A 245 8.33 -2.35 11.07
N ALA A 246 7.50 -3.37 11.24
CA ALA A 246 7.43 -4.22 12.43
C ALA A 246 7.27 -3.44 13.74
N ASN A 247 6.58 -2.30 13.71
CA ASN A 247 6.17 -1.62 14.94
C ASN A 247 4.87 -2.25 15.46
N GLY A 248 4.57 -2.08 16.75
CA GLY A 248 3.38 -2.66 17.37
C GLY A 248 2.05 -2.00 16.97
N GLY A 249 2.12 -0.81 16.36
CA GLY A 249 1.00 -0.08 15.77
C GLY A 249 1.28 0.34 14.33
N LEU A 250 0.76 1.50 13.91
CA LEU A 250 0.96 2.04 12.57
C LEU A 250 2.39 2.49 12.32
N GLY A 251 2.77 2.57 11.04
CA GLY A 251 4.05 3.14 10.64
C GLY A 251 4.10 4.65 10.91
N ILE A 252 3.06 5.37 10.48
CA ILE A 252 2.85 6.80 10.74
C ILE A 252 1.41 6.94 11.23
N ASP A 253 1.22 7.64 12.35
CA ASP A 253 -0.09 7.92 12.97
C ASP A 253 -0.25 9.43 13.15
N LEU A 254 -1.18 10.03 12.42
CA LEU A 254 -1.51 11.46 12.50
C LEU A 254 -2.62 11.65 13.55
N GLY A 255 -2.47 12.62 14.44
CA GLY A 255 -3.43 12.90 15.52
C GLY A 255 -3.48 11.85 16.64
N ALA A 256 -2.77 10.71 16.51
CA ALA A 256 -2.91 9.54 17.37
C ALA A 256 -4.33 8.95 17.33
N SER A 257 -4.95 8.97 16.15
CA SER A 257 -6.33 8.51 15.90
C SER A 257 -6.43 7.05 15.44
N GLY A 258 -5.31 6.43 15.07
CA GLY A 258 -5.34 5.27 14.17
C GLY A 258 -5.50 5.74 12.71
N PRO A 259 -5.79 4.84 11.75
CA PRO A 259 -5.82 5.21 10.35
C PRO A 259 -6.83 6.32 10.05
N ASP A 260 -6.35 7.45 9.55
CA ASP A 260 -7.17 8.59 9.20
C ASP A 260 -8.05 8.25 7.98
N ALA A 261 -9.32 8.64 8.04
CA ALA A 261 -10.28 8.37 6.98
C ALA A 261 -10.16 9.41 5.87
N ASN A 262 -10.06 8.97 4.62
CA ASN A 262 -10.01 9.90 3.50
C ASN A 262 -11.31 10.69 3.36
N ASP A 263 -11.22 12.02 3.28
CA ASP A 263 -12.35 12.94 3.11
C ASP A 263 -12.40 13.58 1.70
N ILE A 264 -13.46 14.36 1.42
CA ILE A 264 -13.55 15.11 0.16
C ILE A 264 -12.99 16.52 0.38
N GLY A 265 -11.91 16.82 -0.33
CA GLY A 265 -11.31 18.13 -0.47
C GLY A 265 -10.18 18.42 0.50
N ASP A 266 -9.78 17.48 1.38
CA ASP A 266 -8.81 17.72 2.47
C ASP A 266 -9.28 18.89 3.35
N GLY A 267 -10.54 18.81 3.78
CA GLY A 267 -11.20 19.92 4.48
C GLY A 267 -10.83 20.02 5.96
N ASP A 268 -10.12 19.01 6.46
CA ASP A 268 -9.74 18.85 7.84
C ASP A 268 -8.54 19.70 8.26
N GLY A 269 -8.39 19.81 9.58
CA GLY A 269 -7.28 20.47 10.22
C GLY A 269 -6.74 19.55 11.30
N GLY A 270 -5.45 19.63 11.58
CA GLY A 270 -4.81 18.71 12.50
C GLY A 270 -3.34 18.52 12.18
N ALA A 271 -2.79 17.42 12.69
CA ALA A 271 -1.44 16.98 12.39
C ALA A 271 -1.25 16.80 10.88
N ASN A 272 -0.30 17.52 10.29
CA ASN A 272 -0.07 17.52 8.84
C ASN A 272 -1.33 17.77 8.00
N THR A 273 -2.22 18.64 8.52
CA THR A 273 -3.54 18.92 7.92
C THR A 273 -4.40 17.68 7.70
N SER A 274 -4.06 16.54 8.34
CA SER A 274 -4.70 15.24 8.13
C SER A 274 -4.80 14.84 6.65
N ILE A 275 -3.79 15.25 5.86
CA ILE A 275 -3.76 15.02 4.42
C ILE A 275 -4.07 13.57 4.05
N ASN A 276 -5.05 13.41 3.17
CA ASN A 276 -5.53 12.12 2.70
C ASN A 276 -4.40 11.23 2.16
N ALA A 277 -4.41 9.96 2.58
CA ALA A 277 -3.51 8.94 2.04
C ALA A 277 -3.96 8.50 0.63
N PRO A 278 -3.02 8.13 -0.26
CA PRO A 278 -3.40 7.68 -1.59
C PRO A 278 -4.11 6.32 -1.53
N VAL A 279 -5.09 6.09 -2.40
CA VAL A 279 -5.79 4.80 -2.53
C VAL A 279 -5.18 4.04 -3.69
N LEU A 280 -4.43 2.98 -3.37
CA LEU A 280 -3.87 2.07 -4.36
C LEU A 280 -4.92 1.08 -4.86
N TYR A 281 -5.02 0.93 -6.17
CA TYR A 281 -5.88 -0.09 -6.80
C TYR A 281 -5.11 -0.94 -7.78
N ALA A 282 -3.80 -0.82 -7.93
CA ALA A 282 -3.03 -1.85 -8.64
C ALA A 282 -1.58 -1.82 -8.19
N ALA A 283 -1.02 -3.00 -7.98
CA ALA A 283 0.42 -3.23 -7.93
C ALA A 283 0.71 -4.43 -8.85
N VAL A 284 0.99 -4.13 -10.11
CA VAL A 284 1.28 -5.12 -11.14
C VAL A 284 2.77 -5.39 -11.16
N SER A 285 3.18 -6.58 -10.71
CA SER A 285 4.58 -7.00 -10.75
C SER A 285 4.88 -7.73 -12.06
N ALA A 286 5.92 -7.29 -12.76
CA ALA A 286 6.43 -7.87 -14.00
C ALA A 286 7.96 -8.05 -13.94
N PRO A 287 8.57 -8.80 -14.87
CA PRO A 287 10.03 -8.89 -14.91
C PRO A 287 10.69 -7.50 -15.02
N ALA A 288 11.58 -7.19 -14.09
CA ALA A 288 12.31 -5.93 -13.95
C ALA A 288 11.49 -4.66 -13.63
N SER A 289 10.17 -4.71 -13.54
CA SER A 289 9.34 -3.54 -13.20
C SER A 289 8.11 -3.88 -12.38
N THR A 290 7.66 -2.91 -11.60
CA THR A 290 6.38 -2.97 -10.88
C THR A 290 5.58 -1.71 -11.19
N THR A 291 4.39 -1.88 -11.78
CA THR A 291 3.49 -0.76 -12.09
C THR A 291 2.47 -0.59 -10.97
N VAL A 292 2.39 0.60 -10.39
CA VAL A 292 1.47 0.94 -9.31
C VAL A 292 0.51 2.02 -9.78
N ASN A 293 -0.79 1.78 -9.64
CA ASN A 293 -1.82 2.76 -9.97
C ASN A 293 -2.67 3.08 -8.74
N GLY A 294 -3.04 4.35 -8.62
CA GLY A 294 -3.85 4.84 -7.50
C GLY A 294 -4.57 6.14 -7.82
N LEU A 295 -5.46 6.49 -6.91
CA LEU A 295 -6.21 7.74 -6.88
C LEU A 295 -6.00 8.41 -5.53
N PHE A 296 -6.24 9.70 -5.45
CA PHE A 296 -6.31 10.44 -4.20
C PHE A 296 -7.24 11.64 -4.36
N ASN A 297 -7.74 12.16 -3.25
CA ASN A 297 -8.46 13.42 -3.22
C ASN A 297 -7.77 14.32 -2.18
N SER A 298 -7.47 15.56 -2.53
CA SER A 298 -6.91 16.55 -1.61
C SER A 298 -7.21 17.96 -2.16
N ALA A 299 -6.58 19.01 -1.63
CA ALA A 299 -6.78 20.38 -2.09
C ALA A 299 -6.67 20.53 -3.63
N ALA A 300 -7.59 21.28 -4.23
CA ALA A 300 -7.75 21.41 -5.68
C ALA A 300 -6.61 22.16 -6.38
N ASN A 301 -6.27 21.74 -7.60
CA ASN A 301 -5.23 22.33 -8.47
C ASN A 301 -3.82 22.37 -7.84
N GLN A 302 -3.51 21.42 -6.95
CA GLN A 302 -2.23 21.33 -6.26
C GLN A 302 -1.39 20.17 -6.79
N SER A 303 -0.08 20.21 -6.51
CA SER A 303 0.86 19.15 -6.87
C SER A 303 1.33 18.41 -5.63
N TYR A 304 1.41 17.09 -5.74
CA TYR A 304 1.78 16.17 -4.68
C TYR A 304 2.84 15.19 -5.14
N THR A 305 3.68 14.77 -4.21
CA THR A 305 4.60 13.64 -4.42
C THR A 305 3.98 12.39 -3.83
N VAL A 306 3.85 11.34 -4.65
CA VAL A 306 3.45 10.00 -4.21
C VAL A 306 4.69 9.15 -4.07
N THR A 307 4.95 8.65 -2.86
CA THR A 307 6.17 7.90 -2.51
C THR A 307 5.82 6.45 -2.21
N PHE A 308 6.43 5.49 -2.88
CA PHE A 308 6.06 4.07 -2.82
C PHE A 308 7.04 3.23 -2.02
N TYR A 309 6.51 2.27 -1.26
CA TYR A 309 7.27 1.32 -0.47
C TYR A 309 6.77 -0.09 -0.68
N ALA A 310 7.68 -1.06 -0.63
CA ALA A 310 7.34 -2.48 -0.53
C ALA A 310 7.58 -2.98 0.90
N SER A 311 6.73 -3.91 1.31
CA SER A 311 6.87 -4.68 2.55
C SER A 311 6.62 -6.17 2.27
N PRO A 312 7.26 -7.10 3.00
CA PRO A 312 7.06 -8.53 2.84
C PRO A 312 5.61 -8.97 3.03
N GLN A 313 4.88 -8.31 3.94
CA GLN A 313 3.49 -8.58 4.28
C GLN A 313 2.78 -7.28 4.62
N CYS A 314 1.44 -7.31 4.56
CA CYS A 314 0.62 -6.21 5.06
C CYS A 314 0.73 -6.10 6.58
N ASP A 315 0.68 -4.88 7.09
CA ASP A 315 0.53 -4.66 8.53
C ASP A 315 -0.83 -5.19 9.02
N ALA A 316 -0.91 -5.54 10.32
CA ALA A 316 -2.12 -6.08 10.92
C ALA A 316 -3.32 -5.11 10.87
N SER A 317 -3.07 -3.80 10.82
CA SER A 317 -4.12 -2.78 10.65
C SER A 317 -4.75 -2.77 9.25
N GLY A 318 -4.10 -3.40 8.26
CA GLY A 318 -4.46 -3.28 6.84
C GLY A 318 -3.90 -2.03 6.15
N PHE A 319 -3.39 -1.06 6.92
CA PHE A 319 -2.66 0.11 6.47
C PHE A 319 -1.18 -0.15 6.67
N GLY A 320 -0.46 -0.28 5.57
CA GLY A 320 0.84 -0.95 5.64
C GLY A 320 1.96 0.01 5.97
N GLU A 321 2.90 -0.43 6.79
CA GLU A 321 4.17 0.27 6.94
C GLU A 321 5.03 0.16 5.67
N GLY A 322 6.10 0.97 5.57
CA GLY A 322 6.98 1.01 4.40
C GLY A 322 8.42 0.56 4.71
N GLN A 323 8.76 -0.68 4.37
CA GLN A 323 10.09 -1.23 4.68
C GLN A 323 11.17 -0.92 3.62
N ILE A 324 10.80 -0.96 2.33
CA ILE A 324 11.73 -0.84 1.19
C ILE A 324 11.23 0.27 0.27
N TYR A 325 11.97 1.36 0.15
CA TYR A 325 11.65 2.42 -0.80
C TYR A 325 11.77 1.93 -2.25
N LEU A 326 10.74 2.20 -3.06
CA LEU A 326 10.68 1.77 -4.47
C LEU A 326 10.86 2.93 -5.47
N GLY A 327 10.51 4.15 -5.06
CA GLY A 327 10.50 5.32 -5.94
C GLY A 327 9.38 6.28 -5.61
N SER A 328 9.25 7.33 -6.41
CA SER A 328 8.19 8.32 -6.27
C SER A 328 7.78 8.91 -7.62
N VAL A 329 6.55 9.43 -7.70
CA VAL A 329 6.05 10.21 -8.85
C VAL A 329 5.39 11.48 -8.37
N THR A 330 5.30 12.47 -9.26
CA THR A 330 4.49 13.67 -9.02
C THR A 330 3.12 13.51 -9.66
N ALA A 331 2.07 13.89 -8.94
CA ALA A 331 0.70 13.92 -9.43
C ALA A 331 0.03 15.25 -9.08
N THR A 332 -1.04 15.60 -9.79
CA THR A 332 -1.78 16.85 -9.57
C THR A 332 -3.26 16.57 -9.38
N THR A 333 -3.94 17.41 -8.60
CA THR A 333 -5.39 17.38 -8.43
C THR A 333 -6.09 18.30 -9.43
N ASP A 334 -7.30 17.94 -9.82
CA ASP A 334 -8.18 18.78 -10.63
C ASP A 334 -8.88 19.88 -9.78
N ALA A 335 -9.80 20.63 -10.40
CA ALA A 335 -10.56 21.69 -9.73
C ALA A 335 -11.51 21.16 -8.63
N SER A 336 -11.77 19.86 -8.58
CA SER A 336 -12.54 19.18 -7.55
C SER A 336 -11.66 18.44 -6.54
N GLY A 337 -10.34 18.62 -6.60
CA GLY A 337 -9.41 17.97 -5.68
C GLY A 337 -9.04 16.54 -6.06
N ASN A 338 -9.53 16.00 -7.17
CA ASN A 338 -9.26 14.61 -7.54
C ASN A 338 -7.93 14.49 -8.28
N GLY A 339 -7.06 13.61 -7.80
CA GLY A 339 -5.80 13.26 -8.43
C GLY A 339 -5.72 11.77 -8.77
N GLY A 340 -4.97 11.46 -9.83
CA GLY A 340 -4.70 10.08 -10.25
C GLY A 340 -3.25 9.94 -10.67
N PHE A 341 -2.70 8.74 -10.49
CA PHE A 341 -1.32 8.45 -10.87
C PHE A 341 -1.14 7.01 -11.37
N GLY A 342 -0.16 6.84 -12.25
CA GLY A 342 0.42 5.55 -12.60
C GLY A 342 1.93 5.66 -12.55
N ALA A 343 2.57 4.79 -11.78
CA ALA A 343 4.01 4.76 -11.58
C ALA A 343 4.58 3.44 -12.07
N THR A 344 5.64 3.47 -12.89
CA THR A 344 6.42 2.26 -13.20
C THR A 344 7.73 2.33 -12.41
N LEU A 345 7.84 1.46 -11.41
CA LEU A 345 8.94 1.42 -10.46
C LEU A 345 9.94 0.34 -10.88
N PRO A 346 11.26 0.55 -10.65
CA PRO A 346 12.27 -0.43 -10.98
C PRO A 346 12.17 -1.66 -10.08
N GLY A 347 12.37 -2.84 -10.67
CA GLY A 347 12.42 -4.11 -9.95
C GLY A 347 11.11 -4.89 -9.92
N THR A 348 11.23 -6.19 -9.71
CA THR A 348 10.11 -7.13 -9.57
C THR A 348 9.86 -7.37 -8.10
N LEU A 349 8.60 -7.20 -7.66
CA LEU A 349 8.16 -7.65 -6.35
C LEU A 349 7.70 -9.11 -6.43
N ALA A 350 8.12 -9.92 -5.47
CA ALA A 350 7.68 -11.30 -5.34
C ALA A 350 6.17 -11.35 -5.02
N SER A 351 5.49 -12.41 -5.46
CA SER A 351 4.08 -12.59 -5.15
C SER A 351 3.85 -12.65 -3.65
N GLY A 352 2.85 -11.92 -3.16
CA GLY A 352 2.54 -11.80 -1.73
C GLY A 352 3.24 -10.63 -1.02
N GLN A 353 4.27 -10.02 -1.63
CA GLN A 353 4.74 -8.71 -1.17
C GLN A 353 3.65 -7.67 -1.40
N VAL A 354 3.63 -6.65 -0.55
CA VAL A 354 2.65 -5.57 -0.62
C VAL A 354 3.33 -4.26 -0.96
N VAL A 355 2.56 -3.36 -1.59
CA VAL A 355 2.94 -1.98 -1.85
C VAL A 355 2.07 -1.07 -1.01
N THR A 356 2.69 -0.05 -0.43
CA THR A 356 2.05 1.07 0.27
C THR A 356 2.59 2.37 -0.30
N ALA A 357 1.87 3.47 -0.09
CA ALA A 357 2.30 4.77 -0.53
C ALA A 357 1.98 5.88 0.47
N LEU A 358 2.77 6.95 0.41
CA LEU A 358 2.56 8.21 1.12
C LEU A 358 2.24 9.31 0.11
N LEU A 359 1.40 10.25 0.50
CA LEU A 359 1.22 11.52 -0.19
C LEU A 359 2.00 12.60 0.55
N THR A 360 2.70 13.47 -0.18
CA THR A 360 3.37 14.65 0.40
C THR A 360 3.04 15.88 -0.42
N ASP A 361 2.53 16.93 0.24
CA ASP A 361 2.22 18.21 -0.42
C ASP A 361 3.45 19.11 -0.57
N ALA A 362 3.26 20.28 -1.19
CA ALA A 362 4.32 21.26 -1.39
C ALA A 362 4.78 21.96 -0.10
N ALA A 363 3.96 21.96 0.95
CA ALA A 363 4.33 22.50 2.26
C ALA A 363 5.15 21.50 3.09
N GLY A 364 5.18 20.23 2.69
CA GLY A 364 5.87 19.14 3.37
C GLY A 364 4.97 18.32 4.29
N ASN A 365 3.66 18.56 4.32
CA ASN A 365 2.72 17.69 5.02
C ASN A 365 2.77 16.29 4.39
N THR A 366 3.00 15.27 5.20
CA THR A 366 3.03 13.87 4.77
C THR A 366 1.85 13.13 5.39
N SER A 367 1.13 12.36 4.57
CA SER A 367 0.02 11.52 5.00
C SER A 367 0.51 10.34 5.84
N GLU A 368 -0.43 9.61 6.44
CA GLU A 368 -0.18 8.23 6.84
C GLU A 368 0.05 7.33 5.61
N PHE A 369 0.48 6.09 5.84
CA PHE A 369 0.59 5.12 4.75
C PHE A 369 -0.78 4.67 4.25
N SER A 370 -0.88 4.48 2.94
CA SER A 370 -2.06 3.88 2.32
C SER A 370 -2.38 2.48 2.85
N ALA A 371 -3.63 2.06 2.65
CA ALA A 371 -3.97 0.65 2.63
C ALA A 371 -3.01 -0.14 1.71
N CYS A 372 -2.62 -1.33 2.14
CA CYS A 372 -1.69 -2.16 1.38
C CYS A 372 -2.37 -2.75 0.13
N THR A 373 -1.63 -2.86 -0.98
CA THR A 373 -2.06 -3.57 -2.20
C THR A 373 -1.07 -4.68 -2.52
N ILE A 374 -1.55 -5.87 -2.88
CA ILE A 374 -0.66 -7.01 -3.13
C ILE A 374 -0.04 -6.89 -4.52
N ALA A 375 1.28 -7.02 -4.59
CA ALA A 375 2.01 -7.08 -5.84
C ALA A 375 1.78 -8.44 -6.53
N GLN A 376 1.07 -8.42 -7.67
CA GLN A 376 0.66 -9.61 -8.40
C GLN A 376 0.72 -9.41 -9.92
N PRO A 377 0.64 -10.48 -10.74
CA PRO A 377 0.46 -10.34 -12.19
C PRO A 377 -0.81 -9.57 -12.55
N ASP A 378 -0.81 -8.92 -13.72
CA ASP A 378 -2.01 -8.28 -14.28
C ASP A 378 -2.85 -9.31 -15.03
N ASN A 379 -3.73 -10.00 -14.31
CA ASN A 379 -4.67 -10.98 -14.86
C ASN A 379 -6.09 -10.77 -14.33
N THR A 380 -6.51 -9.50 -14.27
CA THR A 380 -7.82 -9.10 -13.73
C THR A 380 -8.95 -9.14 -14.76
N SER A 381 -8.62 -9.38 -16.03
CA SER A 381 -9.55 -9.51 -17.13
C SER A 381 -9.18 -10.69 -18.04
N TRP A 382 -10.14 -11.19 -18.81
CA TRP A 382 -9.96 -12.40 -19.62
C TRP A 382 -8.92 -12.23 -20.74
N ASP A 383 -8.80 -11.03 -21.33
CA ASP A 383 -7.79 -10.69 -22.34
C ASP A 383 -6.36 -10.70 -21.77
N LYS A 384 -6.24 -10.50 -20.45
CA LYS A 384 -4.99 -10.55 -19.69
C LYS A 384 -4.83 -11.83 -18.88
N ALA A 385 -5.63 -12.86 -19.16
CA ALA A 385 -5.60 -14.11 -18.41
C ALA A 385 -4.18 -14.70 -18.35
N LEU A 386 -3.75 -15.10 -17.15
CA LEU A 386 -2.43 -15.66 -16.92
C LEU A 386 -2.31 -17.01 -17.63
N PRO A 387 -1.36 -17.19 -18.58
CA PRO A 387 -1.18 -18.46 -19.26
C PRO A 387 -0.57 -19.51 -18.32
N LEU A 388 -1.24 -20.65 -18.21
CA LEU A 388 -0.79 -21.83 -17.48
C LEU A 388 -0.20 -22.84 -18.46
N SER A 389 1.08 -23.14 -18.30
CA SER A 389 1.76 -24.17 -19.09
C SER A 389 1.52 -25.54 -18.47
N LEU A 390 0.59 -26.31 -19.03
CA LEU A 390 0.30 -27.67 -18.56
C LEU A 390 1.49 -28.59 -18.87
N GLN A 391 2.03 -29.24 -17.84
CA GLN A 391 3.17 -30.16 -17.94
C GLN A 391 2.82 -31.52 -17.33
N GLY A 392 3.41 -32.59 -17.85
CA GLY A 392 3.15 -33.95 -17.38
C GLY A 392 3.58 -35.05 -18.36
N GLY A 393 3.19 -36.29 -18.06
CA GLY A 393 3.52 -37.48 -18.84
C GLY A 393 2.40 -37.93 -19.78
N ALA A 394 2.58 -39.06 -20.46
CA ALA A 394 1.59 -39.60 -21.39
C ALA A 394 0.24 -39.84 -20.69
N GLY A 395 -0.80 -39.11 -21.11
CA GLY A 395 -2.16 -39.24 -20.60
C GLY A 395 -2.61 -38.17 -19.60
N VAL A 396 -1.69 -37.45 -18.94
CA VAL A 396 -2.04 -36.47 -17.89
C VAL A 396 -1.10 -35.27 -17.94
N LEU A 397 -1.66 -34.08 -18.17
CA LEU A 397 -0.97 -32.80 -18.12
C LEU A 397 -1.59 -31.93 -17.02
N SER A 398 -0.79 -31.18 -16.28
CA SER A 398 -1.29 -30.33 -15.19
C SER A 398 -0.51 -29.04 -15.00
N ALA A 399 -1.15 -28.03 -14.44
CA ALA A 399 -0.49 -26.83 -13.92
C ALA A 399 -1.17 -26.35 -12.65
N THR A 400 -0.40 -25.65 -11.82
CA THR A 400 -0.85 -25.06 -10.56
C THR A 400 -0.53 -23.58 -10.54
N ALA A 401 -1.45 -22.76 -10.03
CA ALA A 401 -1.24 -21.35 -9.75
C ALA A 401 -1.81 -20.97 -8.39
N GLY A 402 -1.09 -20.14 -7.65
CA GLY A 402 -1.55 -19.55 -6.39
C GLY A 402 -1.59 -18.03 -6.49
N GLN A 403 -2.73 -17.42 -6.16
CA GLN A 403 -2.90 -15.96 -6.18
C GLN A 403 -3.82 -15.49 -5.06
N TYR A 404 -3.90 -14.16 -4.87
CA TYR A 404 -4.75 -13.51 -3.89
C TYR A 404 -5.91 -12.84 -4.62
N LEU A 405 -7.00 -12.65 -3.87
CA LEU A 405 -7.95 -11.58 -4.15
C LEU A 405 -7.73 -10.52 -3.09
N ASP A 406 -7.37 -9.30 -3.49
CA ASP A 406 -6.88 -8.26 -2.56
C ASP A 406 -7.83 -7.08 -2.37
N ARG A 407 -8.97 -7.11 -3.04
CA ARG A 407 -9.99 -6.06 -2.96
C ARG A 407 -11.37 -6.55 -3.41
N THR A 408 -12.37 -5.75 -3.07
CA THR A 408 -13.76 -6.00 -3.43
C THR A 408 -13.95 -6.05 -4.95
N GLY A 409 -14.62 -7.10 -5.42
CA GLY A 409 -15.01 -7.25 -6.83
C GLY A 409 -13.88 -7.65 -7.79
N GLN A 410 -12.67 -7.92 -7.28
CA GLN A 410 -11.58 -8.42 -8.13
C GLN A 410 -11.85 -9.86 -8.57
N ALA A 411 -11.48 -10.15 -9.81
CA ALA A 411 -11.40 -11.49 -10.36
C ALA A 411 -9.97 -11.78 -10.84
N ARG A 412 -9.61 -13.06 -10.88
CA ARG A 412 -8.36 -13.56 -11.46
C ARG A 412 -8.68 -14.50 -12.60
N TRP A 413 -8.07 -14.21 -13.74
CA TRP A 413 -8.24 -14.96 -14.97
C TRP A 413 -6.99 -15.77 -15.29
N PHE A 414 -7.20 -17.00 -15.71
CA PHE A 414 -6.16 -17.93 -16.13
C PHE A 414 -6.56 -18.53 -17.45
N LYS A 415 -5.59 -18.91 -18.28
CA LYS A 415 -5.86 -19.58 -19.54
C LYS A 415 -4.89 -20.72 -19.80
N PHE A 416 -5.33 -21.75 -20.49
CA PHE A 416 -4.49 -22.90 -20.84
C PHE A 416 -4.92 -23.50 -22.16
N ALA A 417 -3.96 -24.08 -22.90
CA ALA A 417 -4.25 -24.74 -24.15
C ALA A 417 -4.95 -26.09 -23.90
N VAL A 418 -6.01 -26.36 -24.67
CA VAL A 418 -6.79 -27.60 -24.59
C VAL A 418 -6.60 -28.45 -25.84
N GLN A 419 -6.49 -29.76 -25.62
CA GLN A 419 -6.45 -30.76 -26.69
C GLN A 419 -7.85 -31.38 -26.89
N PRO A 420 -8.28 -31.59 -28.15
CA PRO A 420 -9.47 -32.38 -28.44
C PRO A 420 -9.39 -33.77 -27.80
N GLY A 421 -10.54 -34.30 -27.40
CA GLY A 421 -10.67 -35.65 -26.87
C GLY A 421 -10.20 -35.80 -25.43
N SER A 422 -10.09 -34.71 -24.67
CA SER A 422 -9.56 -34.69 -23.31
C SER A 422 -10.65 -34.45 -22.27
N GLU A 423 -10.43 -34.92 -21.05
CA GLU A 423 -11.21 -34.50 -19.87
C GLU A 423 -10.41 -33.44 -19.10
N ILE A 424 -11.05 -32.32 -18.81
CA ILE A 424 -10.49 -31.17 -18.10
C ILE A 424 -11.06 -31.17 -16.69
N ILE A 425 -10.18 -31.15 -15.70
CA ILE A 425 -10.49 -31.06 -14.28
C ILE A 425 -9.88 -29.76 -13.76
N VAL A 426 -10.71 -28.88 -13.23
CA VAL A 426 -10.29 -27.63 -12.61
C VAL A 426 -10.66 -27.68 -11.13
N ASP A 427 -9.64 -27.65 -10.29
CA ASP A 427 -9.76 -27.67 -8.83
C ASP A 427 -9.35 -26.33 -8.25
N LEU A 428 -10.19 -25.74 -7.41
CA LEU A 428 -9.86 -24.56 -6.62
C LEU A 428 -9.87 -24.96 -5.14
N THR A 429 -8.71 -24.83 -4.51
CA THR A 429 -8.43 -25.32 -3.15
C THR A 429 -7.80 -24.22 -2.31
N ASN A 430 -7.61 -24.47 -1.01
CA ASN A 430 -7.05 -23.49 -0.06
C ASN A 430 -7.80 -22.15 -0.07
N LEU A 431 -9.13 -22.19 -0.12
CA LEU A 431 -9.93 -20.97 -0.16
C LEU A 431 -9.88 -20.23 1.18
N PRO A 432 -9.36 -18.99 1.22
CA PRO A 432 -9.33 -18.21 2.45
C PRO A 432 -10.68 -17.52 2.74
N ALA A 433 -11.49 -17.31 1.71
CA ALA A 433 -12.84 -16.78 1.78
C ALA A 433 -13.73 -17.42 0.71
N ASP A 434 -15.02 -17.05 0.68
CA ASP A 434 -16.02 -17.65 -0.21
C ASP A 434 -15.82 -17.22 -1.68
N TYR A 435 -15.19 -18.08 -2.48
CA TYR A 435 -14.80 -17.80 -3.86
C TYR A 435 -15.54 -18.69 -4.85
N ASP A 436 -16.00 -18.09 -5.96
CA ASP A 436 -16.61 -18.80 -7.07
C ASP A 436 -15.56 -19.18 -8.11
N LEU A 437 -15.74 -20.35 -8.73
CA LEU A 437 -14.96 -20.85 -9.85
C LEU A 437 -15.83 -20.95 -11.11
N THR A 438 -15.34 -20.46 -12.23
CA THR A 438 -15.98 -20.61 -13.54
C THR A 438 -14.97 -21.05 -14.58
N LEU A 439 -15.44 -21.87 -15.52
CA LEU A 439 -14.66 -22.37 -16.65
C LEU A 439 -15.35 -21.98 -17.94
N HIS A 440 -14.56 -21.47 -18.88
CA HIS A 440 -15.01 -21.00 -20.18
C HIS A 440 -14.20 -21.68 -21.29
N SER A 441 -14.83 -21.89 -22.43
CA SER A 441 -14.19 -22.21 -23.70
C SER A 441 -13.39 -21.00 -24.21
N ASP A 442 -13.02 -21.00 -25.50
CA ASP A 442 -12.19 -19.94 -26.07
C ASP A 442 -12.96 -18.61 -26.17
N ILE A 443 -12.78 -17.77 -25.14
CA ILE A 443 -13.40 -16.44 -25.02
C ILE A 443 -12.95 -15.54 -26.16
N GLN A 444 -11.68 -15.58 -26.55
CA GLN A 444 -11.16 -14.75 -27.62
C GLN A 444 -11.79 -15.14 -28.97
N ALA A 445 -11.96 -16.44 -29.23
CA ALA A 445 -12.69 -16.92 -30.40
C ALA A 445 -14.17 -16.57 -30.35
N ALA A 446 -14.81 -16.65 -29.19
CA ALA A 446 -16.20 -16.22 -28.99
C ALA A 446 -16.36 -14.72 -29.29
N TYR A 447 -15.46 -13.87 -28.80
CA TYR A 447 -15.43 -12.44 -29.09
C TYR A 447 -15.26 -12.16 -30.59
N ASN A 448 -14.33 -12.85 -31.25
CA ASN A 448 -14.06 -12.67 -32.68
C ASN A 448 -15.24 -13.10 -33.57
N ARG A 449 -16.13 -13.98 -33.09
CA ARG A 449 -17.36 -14.40 -33.81
C ARG A 449 -18.48 -13.34 -33.74
N ILE A 450 -18.38 -12.34 -32.87
CA ILE A 450 -19.36 -11.26 -32.75
C ILE A 450 -19.06 -10.23 -33.84
N ALA A 451 -19.65 -10.44 -35.02
CA ALA A 451 -19.34 -9.66 -36.22
C ALA A 451 -20.23 -8.42 -36.38
N THR A 452 -21.45 -8.40 -35.80
CA THR A 452 -22.41 -7.30 -36.00
C THR A 452 -23.26 -6.96 -34.77
N PRO A 453 -23.83 -5.73 -34.69
CA PRO A 453 -24.84 -5.38 -33.69
C PRO A 453 -26.13 -6.22 -33.73
N VAL A 454 -26.39 -6.93 -34.83
CA VAL A 454 -27.56 -7.81 -34.98
C VAL A 454 -27.38 -9.10 -34.18
N ASP A 455 -26.14 -9.60 -34.08
CA ASP A 455 -25.79 -10.76 -33.25
C ASP A 455 -26.03 -10.48 -31.75
N LEU A 456 -25.99 -9.20 -31.35
CA LEU A 456 -26.31 -8.70 -30.00
C LEU A 456 -27.83 -8.59 -29.75
N ALA A 457 -28.61 -8.26 -30.77
CA ALA A 457 -30.08 -8.20 -30.70
C ALA A 457 -30.72 -9.59 -30.64
N GLN A 458 -30.17 -10.56 -31.37
CA GLN A 458 -30.56 -11.98 -31.23
C GLN A 458 -30.24 -12.52 -29.84
N LEU A 459 -29.08 -12.16 -29.28
CA LEU A 459 -28.66 -12.59 -27.94
C LEU A 459 -29.56 -12.06 -26.82
N SER A 460 -29.98 -10.79 -26.92
CA SER A 460 -30.89 -10.18 -25.95
C SER A 460 -32.31 -10.78 -26.01
N ALA A 461 -32.68 -11.39 -27.14
CA ALA A 461 -33.92 -12.16 -27.30
C ALA A 461 -33.79 -13.61 -26.79
N GLU A 462 -32.62 -14.23 -26.97
CA GLU A 462 -32.32 -15.61 -26.55
C GLU A 462 -32.24 -15.78 -25.02
N LEU A 463 -31.82 -14.72 -24.32
CA LEU A 463 -31.75 -14.65 -22.85
C LEU A 463 -32.94 -13.90 -22.23
N ALA A 464 -34.03 -13.69 -22.97
CA ALA A 464 -35.23 -13.03 -22.46
C ALA A 464 -35.84 -13.85 -21.30
N PRO A 465 -36.29 -13.21 -20.20
CA PRO A 465 -36.83 -13.90 -19.01
C PRO A 465 -37.97 -14.89 -19.29
N SER A 466 -38.66 -14.75 -20.43
CA SER A 466 -39.74 -15.64 -20.87
C SER A 466 -39.31 -17.01 -21.37
N ALA A 467 -38.00 -17.29 -21.54
CA ALA A 467 -37.50 -18.58 -22.01
C ALA A 467 -37.18 -19.59 -20.88
N PHE A 468 -37.14 -19.17 -19.61
CA PHE A 468 -36.79 -20.04 -18.47
C PHE A 468 -38.03 -20.46 -17.67
N VAL A 469 -38.52 -21.69 -17.89
CA VAL A 469 -39.57 -22.32 -17.06
C VAL A 469 -38.94 -23.37 -16.14
N ASN A 470 -38.15 -22.94 -15.14
CA ASN A 470 -37.96 -23.66 -13.86
C ASN A 470 -37.21 -22.80 -12.80
N PRO A 471 -37.87 -22.29 -11.74
CA PRO A 471 -37.32 -21.24 -10.87
C PRO A 471 -36.55 -21.72 -9.62
N ALA A 472 -35.83 -22.85 -9.67
CA ALA A 472 -35.10 -23.36 -8.49
C ALA A 472 -33.57 -23.46 -8.63
N ALA A 473 -33.02 -23.26 -9.84
CA ALA A 473 -31.56 -23.21 -10.06
C ALA A 473 -31.02 -21.77 -10.25
N PHE A 474 -31.90 -20.76 -10.22
CA PHE A 474 -31.59 -19.36 -10.54
C PHE A 474 -32.02 -18.37 -9.45
N THR A 475 -32.17 -18.81 -8.20
CA THR A 475 -32.54 -17.93 -7.08
C THR A 475 -31.38 -17.11 -6.52
N ASN A 476 -30.24 -17.00 -7.22
CA ASN A 476 -29.20 -16.05 -6.84
C ASN A 476 -29.04 -14.93 -7.89
N PRO A 477 -29.68 -13.76 -7.69
CA PRO A 477 -29.44 -12.56 -8.50
C PRO A 477 -27.96 -12.12 -8.49
N ALA A 478 -27.17 -12.50 -7.48
CA ALA A 478 -25.77 -12.09 -7.34
C ALA A 478 -24.81 -12.76 -8.34
N ALA A 479 -25.23 -13.83 -9.03
CA ALA A 479 -24.44 -14.41 -10.11
C ALA A 479 -24.35 -13.49 -11.35
N PHE A 480 -25.32 -12.57 -11.50
CA PHE A 480 -25.49 -11.71 -12.68
C PHE A 480 -25.60 -10.21 -12.35
N THR A 481 -25.56 -9.79 -11.09
CA THR A 481 -25.59 -8.36 -10.75
C THR A 481 -24.19 -7.73 -10.72
N ASN A 482 -23.76 -7.26 -11.89
CA ASN A 482 -23.30 -5.88 -11.98
C ASN A 482 -23.97 -5.19 -13.19
N PRO A 483 -25.24 -4.77 -13.10
CA PRO A 483 -25.92 -4.04 -14.16
C PRO A 483 -25.74 -2.52 -14.05
N ALA A 484 -25.01 -2.03 -13.03
CA ALA A 484 -24.92 -0.59 -12.77
C ALA A 484 -24.03 0.18 -13.75
N ALA A 485 -23.38 -0.49 -14.71
CA ALA A 485 -22.56 0.19 -15.71
C ALA A 485 -23.14 0.18 -17.14
N PHE A 486 -23.95 -0.79 -17.58
CA PHE A 486 -24.27 -0.89 -19.03
C PHE A 486 -25.62 -1.50 -19.45
N THR A 487 -26.62 -1.69 -18.57
CA THR A 487 -27.92 -2.24 -19.01
C THR A 487 -29.03 -1.20 -19.09
N ASN A 488 -29.03 -0.37 -20.14
CA ASN A 488 -30.28 0.16 -20.70
C ASN A 488 -30.15 0.54 -22.19
N PRO A 489 -30.47 -0.36 -23.14
CA PRO A 489 -30.50 -0.04 -24.57
C PRO A 489 -31.59 0.98 -24.96
N ALA A 490 -32.56 1.28 -24.08
CA ALA A 490 -33.63 2.24 -24.34
C ALA A 490 -33.29 3.68 -23.89
N ALA A 491 -32.19 3.89 -23.16
CA ALA A 491 -31.80 5.22 -22.70
C ALA A 491 -31.12 6.09 -23.78
N PHE A 492 -30.70 5.49 -24.90
CA PHE A 492 -29.95 6.19 -25.96
C PHE A 492 -30.76 6.51 -27.22
N THR A 493 -32.06 6.17 -27.26
CA THR A 493 -32.89 6.35 -28.47
C THR A 493 -34.21 7.08 -28.26
N ASN A 494 -34.58 7.48 -27.03
CA ASN A 494 -35.84 8.17 -26.77
C ASN A 494 -35.65 9.62 -26.25
N PRO A 495 -35.92 10.66 -27.06
CA PRO A 495 -35.87 12.06 -26.63
C PRO A 495 -36.85 12.43 -25.50
N ALA A 496 -37.81 11.56 -25.15
CA ALA A 496 -38.85 11.84 -24.16
C ALA A 496 -38.49 11.41 -22.70
N ALA A 497 -37.37 10.72 -22.46
CA ALA A 497 -37.00 10.28 -21.11
C ALA A 497 -36.44 11.40 -20.21
N PHE A 498 -36.14 12.58 -20.76
CA PHE A 498 -35.59 13.73 -20.01
C PHE A 498 -36.63 14.75 -19.53
N THR A 499 -37.94 14.44 -19.59
CA THR A 499 -39.01 15.38 -19.19
C THR A 499 -39.88 14.93 -18.02
N ASN A 500 -39.59 13.81 -17.35
CA ASN A 500 -40.43 13.32 -16.25
C ASN A 500 -39.77 13.48 -14.86
N PRO A 501 -40.20 14.44 -14.01
CA PRO A 501 -39.61 14.71 -12.69
C PRO A 501 -39.85 13.62 -11.62
N ALA A 502 -40.60 12.55 -11.92
CA ALA A 502 -41.05 11.59 -10.92
C ALA A 502 -40.06 10.44 -10.62
N ALA A 503 -38.93 10.33 -11.32
CA ALA A 503 -37.95 9.25 -11.12
C ALA A 503 -36.93 9.53 -9.99
N PHE A 504 -36.99 10.70 -9.34
CA PHE A 504 -36.09 11.09 -8.25
C PHE A 504 -36.84 11.15 -6.91
N THR A 505 -37.19 9.99 -6.35
CA THR A 505 -37.73 9.88 -4.99
C THR A 505 -36.98 8.82 -4.18
N ASN A 506 -35.73 9.13 -3.83
CA ASN A 506 -35.16 8.70 -2.55
C ASN A 506 -34.34 9.87 -1.94
N PRO A 507 -34.79 10.49 -0.84
CA PRO A 507 -34.25 11.75 -0.35
C PRO A 507 -33.13 11.53 0.68
N ALA A 508 -31.86 11.70 0.27
CA ALA A 508 -30.77 11.94 1.24
C ALA A 508 -29.51 12.63 0.69
N ALA A 509 -29.37 12.91 -0.61
CA ALA A 509 -28.04 13.27 -1.14
C ALA A 509 -28.00 14.43 -2.15
N PHE A 510 -28.84 15.47 -2.06
CA PHE A 510 -28.61 16.68 -2.87
C PHE A 510 -29.10 17.95 -2.16
N THR A 511 -28.19 18.76 -1.64
CA THR A 511 -28.46 20.14 -1.20
C THR A 511 -27.57 21.12 -1.98
N ASN A 512 -27.96 21.46 -3.21
CA ASN A 512 -27.80 22.81 -3.78
C ASN A 512 -28.57 22.97 -5.14
N PRO A 513 -29.56 23.88 -5.32
CA PRO A 513 -30.43 23.91 -6.51
C PRO A 513 -30.03 24.79 -7.72
N ASP A 514 -28.81 25.34 -7.83
CA ASP A 514 -28.56 26.43 -8.80
C ASP A 514 -27.85 26.08 -10.13
N ALA A 515 -27.74 24.80 -10.51
CA ALA A 515 -26.90 24.40 -11.67
C ALA A 515 -27.60 24.16 -13.03
N PHE A 516 -28.91 24.38 -13.18
CA PHE A 516 -29.63 24.04 -14.43
C PHE A 516 -30.36 25.22 -15.08
N VAL A 517 -29.61 26.12 -15.73
CA VAL A 517 -30.20 27.18 -16.59
C VAL A 517 -29.42 27.32 -17.91
N ASN A 518 -29.38 26.30 -18.77
CA ASN A 518 -29.23 26.54 -20.23
C ASN A 518 -29.62 25.33 -21.12
N PRO A 519 -30.79 25.29 -21.76
CA PRO A 519 -31.24 24.18 -22.62
C PRO A 519 -30.58 24.11 -24.02
N ALA A 520 -29.72 25.05 -24.40
CA ALA A 520 -29.29 25.21 -25.80
C ALA A 520 -28.10 24.33 -26.25
N ALA A 521 -27.47 23.56 -25.37
CA ALA A 521 -26.23 22.82 -25.68
C ALA A 521 -26.42 21.44 -26.34
N PHE A 522 -27.65 20.92 -26.48
CA PHE A 522 -27.90 19.52 -26.85
C PHE A 522 -28.53 19.29 -28.23
N THR A 523 -28.51 20.26 -29.15
CA THR A 523 -29.32 20.19 -30.39
C THR A 523 -28.56 19.94 -31.70
N ASN A 524 -27.29 19.49 -31.71
CA ASN A 524 -26.58 19.22 -32.97
C ASN A 524 -26.21 17.74 -33.21
N PRO A 525 -27.00 16.97 -33.99
CA PRO A 525 -26.76 15.56 -34.30
C PRO A 525 -25.58 15.28 -35.24
N ALA A 526 -24.96 16.30 -35.84
CA ALA A 526 -23.96 16.12 -36.89
C ALA A 526 -22.54 15.75 -36.38
N ALA A 527 -22.29 15.76 -35.07
CA ALA A 527 -20.96 15.49 -34.52
C ALA A 527 -20.60 14.00 -34.39
N PHE A 528 -21.55 13.07 -34.56
CA PHE A 528 -21.35 11.65 -34.23
C PHE A 528 -21.21 10.70 -35.44
N THR A 529 -21.17 11.20 -36.67
CA THR A 529 -21.20 10.34 -37.88
C THR A 529 -19.92 10.33 -38.73
N ASN A 530 -18.83 10.97 -38.30
CA ASN A 530 -17.60 11.04 -39.10
C ASN A 530 -16.40 10.30 -38.46
N PRO A 531 -15.90 9.18 -39.03
CA PRO A 531 -14.75 8.44 -38.52
C PRO A 531 -13.43 9.22 -38.46
N ALA A 532 -13.34 10.40 -39.08
CA ALA A 532 -12.13 11.23 -39.09
C ALA A 532 -11.94 12.12 -37.84
N ALA A 533 -12.90 12.14 -36.90
CA ALA A 533 -12.80 12.98 -35.69
C ALA A 533 -11.82 12.42 -34.63
N PHE A 534 -11.41 11.16 -34.74
CA PHE A 534 -10.56 10.48 -33.73
C PHE A 534 -9.06 10.56 -34.01
N THR A 535 -8.63 11.23 -35.08
CA THR A 535 -7.19 11.33 -35.45
C THR A 535 -6.62 12.74 -35.39
N ASN A 536 -7.38 13.75 -34.93
CA ASN A 536 -6.92 15.14 -34.87
C ASN A 536 -6.88 15.68 -33.42
N PRO A 537 -5.71 16.02 -32.86
CA PRO A 537 -5.58 16.55 -31.49
C PRO A 537 -6.33 17.86 -31.23
N ALA A 538 -6.79 18.56 -32.27
CA ALA A 538 -7.41 19.88 -32.16
C ALA A 538 -8.92 19.88 -31.76
N ALA A 539 -9.60 18.72 -31.76
CA ALA A 539 -11.03 18.64 -31.45
C ALA A 539 -11.36 18.77 -29.94
N PHE A 540 -10.36 18.80 -29.06
CA PHE A 540 -10.52 18.82 -27.59
C PHE A 540 -10.41 20.23 -26.98
N THR A 541 -10.88 21.28 -27.66
CA THR A 541 -10.68 22.67 -27.22
C THR A 541 -11.87 23.29 -26.46
N ASN A 542 -12.85 22.50 -26.00
CA ASN A 542 -13.90 23.02 -25.10
C ASN A 542 -13.85 22.37 -23.71
N PRO A 543 -13.22 23.00 -22.70
CA PRO A 543 -12.97 22.42 -21.39
C PRO A 543 -14.21 22.28 -20.47
N ALA A 544 -15.39 22.74 -20.90
CA ALA A 544 -16.53 22.92 -19.99
C ALA A 544 -17.53 21.74 -19.91
N ALA A 545 -17.41 20.71 -20.76
CA ALA A 545 -18.41 19.63 -20.86
C ALA A 545 -18.01 18.32 -20.15
N PHE A 546 -16.80 18.20 -19.62
CA PHE A 546 -16.30 16.98 -18.98
C PHE A 546 -15.46 17.34 -17.75
N THR A 547 -15.95 17.01 -16.56
CA THR A 547 -15.36 17.43 -15.27
C THR A 547 -14.06 16.72 -14.89
N ASN A 548 -13.49 15.87 -15.75
CA ASN A 548 -12.19 15.24 -15.48
C ASN A 548 -11.41 14.88 -16.76
N PRO A 549 -10.54 15.77 -17.27
CA PRO A 549 -9.61 15.43 -18.35
C PRO A 549 -8.44 14.51 -17.92
N ALA A 550 -8.08 14.48 -16.63
CA ALA A 550 -6.91 13.78 -16.12
C ALA A 550 -7.08 12.24 -16.08
N ALA A 551 -8.31 11.75 -15.88
CA ALA A 551 -8.62 10.33 -16.01
C ALA A 551 -8.44 9.80 -17.45
N PHE A 552 -8.49 10.69 -18.45
CA PHE A 552 -8.37 10.35 -19.87
C PHE A 552 -6.97 10.59 -20.47
N THR A 553 -6.08 11.30 -19.77
CA THR A 553 -4.69 11.56 -20.23
C THR A 553 -3.68 10.54 -19.72
N ASN A 554 -4.08 9.57 -18.90
CA ASN A 554 -3.23 8.43 -18.55
C ASN A 554 -3.52 7.25 -19.51
N PRO A 555 -2.73 7.04 -20.58
CA PRO A 555 -2.93 5.91 -21.49
C PRO A 555 -2.86 4.54 -20.79
N ALA A 556 -2.28 4.44 -19.59
CA ALA A 556 -2.31 3.20 -18.80
C ALA A 556 -3.71 2.83 -18.25
N ALA A 557 -4.64 3.79 -18.18
CA ALA A 557 -6.05 3.50 -17.84
C ALA A 557 -6.84 2.89 -19.02
N PHE A 558 -6.33 3.03 -20.26
CA PHE A 558 -6.97 2.55 -21.49
C PHE A 558 -6.15 1.40 -22.09
N THR A 559 -5.98 0.31 -21.34
CA THR A 559 -5.09 -0.80 -21.77
C THR A 559 -5.77 -1.84 -22.65
N ASN A 560 -7.07 -1.73 -22.94
CA ASN A 560 -7.77 -2.71 -23.75
C ASN A 560 -8.50 -2.09 -24.95
N PRO A 561 -7.83 -1.95 -26.11
CA PRO A 561 -8.44 -1.46 -27.34
C PRO A 561 -9.71 -2.23 -27.76
N ALA A 562 -9.79 -3.54 -27.47
CA ALA A 562 -10.92 -4.38 -27.85
C ALA A 562 -12.21 -4.03 -27.07
N ALA A 563 -12.07 -3.65 -25.80
CA ALA A 563 -13.19 -3.18 -24.98
C ALA A 563 -13.79 -1.87 -25.51
N PHE A 564 -13.01 -1.04 -26.22
CA PHE A 564 -13.48 0.22 -26.80
C PHE A 564 -13.99 0.07 -28.24
N THR A 565 -13.53 -0.94 -28.99
CA THR A 565 -14.00 -1.19 -30.37
C THR A 565 -15.33 -1.94 -30.41
N ASN A 566 -15.59 -2.85 -29.48
CA ASN A 566 -16.87 -3.56 -29.33
C ASN A 566 -17.15 -3.90 -27.85
N PRO A 567 -17.61 -2.93 -27.04
CA PRO A 567 -17.84 -3.11 -25.60
C PRO A 567 -18.86 -4.22 -25.28
N ASP A 568 -19.95 -4.29 -26.04
CA ASP A 568 -21.01 -5.27 -25.82
C ASP A 568 -20.55 -6.69 -26.18
N GLY A 569 -19.78 -6.82 -27.27
CA GLY A 569 -19.12 -8.08 -27.62
C GLY A 569 -18.13 -8.52 -26.55
N TYR A 570 -17.34 -7.58 -26.02
CA TYR A 570 -16.36 -7.84 -24.98
C TYR A 570 -17.01 -8.34 -23.68
N ALA A 571 -18.11 -7.73 -23.27
CA ALA A 571 -18.86 -8.11 -22.07
C ALA A 571 -19.62 -9.45 -22.23
N SER A 572 -20.12 -9.75 -23.44
CA SER A 572 -20.91 -10.96 -23.69
C SER A 572 -20.08 -12.21 -24.01
N ALA A 573 -18.83 -12.05 -24.49
CA ALA A 573 -17.99 -13.19 -24.87
C ALA A 573 -17.73 -14.21 -23.74
N PRO A 574 -17.44 -13.81 -22.48
CA PRO A 574 -17.34 -14.76 -21.38
C PRO A 574 -18.65 -15.52 -21.09
N LEU A 575 -19.80 -14.86 -21.24
CA LEU A 575 -21.10 -15.49 -20.99
C LEU A 575 -21.40 -16.60 -22.00
N ARG A 576 -21.11 -16.36 -23.29
CA ARG A 576 -21.31 -17.32 -24.39
C ARG A 576 -20.34 -18.50 -24.36
N SER A 577 -19.23 -18.35 -23.66
CA SER A 577 -18.20 -19.38 -23.58
C SER A 577 -18.29 -20.18 -22.29
N LEU A 578 -19.23 -19.91 -21.39
CA LEU A 578 -19.34 -20.57 -20.10
C LEU A 578 -19.59 -22.08 -20.26
N LEU A 579 -18.67 -22.90 -19.75
CA LEU A 579 -18.76 -24.36 -19.75
C LEU A 579 -19.20 -24.92 -18.40
N GLY A 580 -18.90 -24.23 -17.30
CA GLY A 580 -19.22 -24.70 -15.97
C GLY A 580 -19.02 -23.67 -14.88
N VAL A 581 -19.73 -23.86 -13.77
CA VAL A 581 -19.67 -23.02 -12.56
C VAL A 581 -19.61 -23.95 -11.35
N SER A 582 -18.75 -23.63 -10.40
CA SER A 582 -18.74 -24.23 -9.06
C SER A 582 -18.71 -23.10 -8.04
N ALA A 583 -19.73 -23.07 -7.18
CA ALA A 583 -20.00 -21.98 -6.24
C ALA A 583 -20.64 -22.55 -4.96
N ARG A 584 -19.87 -23.35 -4.21
CA ARG A 584 -20.25 -23.87 -2.90
C ARG A 584 -20.15 -22.78 -1.85
N GLU A 585 -20.95 -22.86 -0.80
CA GLU A 585 -20.88 -21.90 0.30
C GLU A 585 -19.64 -22.10 1.17
N GLY A 586 -19.04 -20.98 1.60
CA GLY A 586 -17.90 -20.97 2.51
C GLY A 586 -16.56 -21.27 1.83
N THR A 587 -15.65 -21.92 2.55
CA THR A 587 -14.25 -22.14 2.12
C THR A 587 -13.99 -23.56 1.61
N ALA A 588 -15.04 -24.29 1.24
CA ALA A 588 -14.91 -25.64 0.69
C ALA A 588 -14.29 -25.60 -0.72
N SER A 589 -13.49 -26.61 -1.08
CA SER A 589 -12.90 -26.67 -2.41
C SER A 589 -13.96 -26.74 -3.52
N GLU A 590 -13.71 -26.01 -4.61
CA GLU A 590 -14.52 -26.02 -5.83
C GLU A 590 -13.91 -26.97 -6.86
N ARG A 591 -14.76 -27.61 -7.67
CA ARG A 591 -14.32 -28.49 -8.75
C ARG A 591 -15.25 -28.39 -9.95
N ILE A 592 -14.66 -28.22 -11.13
CA ILE A 592 -15.34 -28.35 -12.42
C ILE A 592 -14.69 -29.48 -13.21
N VAL A 593 -15.49 -30.37 -13.81
CA VAL A 593 -15.03 -31.43 -14.72
C VAL A 593 -15.81 -31.31 -16.03
N VAL A 594 -15.10 -31.12 -17.14
CA VAL A 594 -15.72 -31.01 -18.47
C VAL A 594 -14.91 -31.81 -19.49
N ASN A 595 -15.57 -32.36 -20.50
CA ASN A 595 -14.89 -32.95 -21.65
C ASN A 595 -14.67 -31.88 -22.72
N SER A 596 -13.49 -31.86 -23.34
CA SER A 596 -13.17 -30.93 -24.43
C SER A 596 -13.87 -31.32 -25.73
N TRP A 597 -14.26 -32.58 -25.91
CA TRP A 597 -14.86 -33.10 -27.15
C TRP A 597 -13.96 -32.81 -28.36
N ASN A 598 -14.44 -32.12 -29.38
CA ASN A 598 -13.64 -31.66 -30.51
C ASN A 598 -13.04 -30.26 -30.30
N ASN A 599 -13.27 -29.61 -29.16
CA ASN A 599 -12.76 -28.27 -28.90
C ASN A 599 -11.23 -28.28 -28.76
N SER A 600 -10.64 -27.24 -29.33
CA SER A 600 -9.23 -26.88 -29.26
C SER A 600 -9.11 -25.37 -29.00
N GLY A 601 -7.92 -24.88 -28.69
CA GLY A 601 -7.68 -23.46 -28.42
C GLY A 601 -7.37 -23.23 -26.95
N GLU A 602 -7.67 -22.03 -26.45
CA GLU A 602 -7.45 -21.67 -25.04
C GLU A 602 -8.76 -21.78 -24.25
N PHE A 603 -8.77 -22.54 -23.15
CA PHE A 603 -9.85 -22.45 -22.16
C PHE A 603 -9.46 -21.43 -21.10
N TYR A 604 -10.47 -20.79 -20.51
CA TYR A 604 -10.28 -19.72 -19.53
C TYR A 604 -10.93 -20.10 -18.20
N VAL A 605 -10.25 -19.83 -17.11
CA VAL A 605 -10.77 -19.99 -15.75
C VAL A 605 -10.83 -18.64 -15.09
N MET A 606 -11.98 -18.32 -14.49
CA MET A 606 -12.12 -17.15 -13.62
C MET A 606 -12.38 -17.61 -12.19
N VAL A 607 -11.60 -17.03 -11.27
CA VAL A 607 -11.79 -17.10 -9.82
C VAL A 607 -12.21 -15.72 -9.33
N ARG A 608 -13.28 -15.63 -8.54
CA ARG A 608 -13.75 -14.35 -7.98
C ARG A 608 -14.29 -14.51 -6.56
N GLY A 609 -14.30 -13.42 -5.81
CA GLY A 609 -14.94 -13.37 -4.50
C GLY A 609 -16.46 -13.31 -4.62
N ARG A 610 -17.18 -14.23 -3.97
CA ARG A 610 -18.65 -14.16 -3.89
C ARG A 610 -19.05 -12.88 -3.16
N ASN A 611 -19.96 -12.10 -3.75
CA ASN A 611 -20.35 -10.78 -3.24
C ASN A 611 -19.16 -9.83 -2.97
N GLY A 612 -18.04 -10.04 -3.69
CA GLY A 612 -16.84 -9.23 -3.56
C GLY A 612 -15.97 -9.53 -2.34
N VAL A 613 -16.14 -10.65 -1.64
CA VAL A 613 -15.23 -11.02 -0.54
C VAL A 613 -13.80 -11.28 -1.05
N PHE A 614 -12.81 -10.99 -0.22
CA PHE A 614 -11.40 -11.11 -0.58
C PHE A 614 -10.54 -11.38 0.67
N ASP A 615 -9.31 -11.85 0.50
CA ASP A 615 -8.37 -12.11 1.62
C ASP A 615 -6.93 -11.78 1.18
N ARG A 616 -6.26 -10.92 1.95
CA ARG A 616 -4.89 -10.44 1.67
C ARG A 616 -3.79 -11.27 2.32
N THR A 617 -4.15 -12.19 3.21
CA THR A 617 -3.25 -12.91 4.10
C THR A 617 -2.93 -14.31 3.56
N ALA A 618 -3.85 -14.91 2.82
CA ALA A 618 -3.69 -16.24 2.25
C ALA A 618 -4.09 -16.29 0.76
N LEU A 619 -3.37 -17.13 0.02
CA LEU A 619 -3.64 -17.39 -1.40
C LEU A 619 -4.65 -18.52 -1.57
N PHE A 620 -5.47 -18.45 -2.61
CA PHE A 620 -6.15 -19.63 -3.15
C PHE A 620 -5.18 -20.43 -4.02
N THR A 621 -5.47 -21.72 -4.26
CA THR A 621 -4.69 -22.58 -5.15
C THR A 621 -5.57 -23.15 -6.26
N LEU A 622 -5.27 -22.79 -7.50
CA LEU A 622 -5.89 -23.32 -8.71
C LEU A 622 -5.02 -24.45 -9.27
N ASN A 623 -5.61 -25.62 -9.48
CA ASN A 623 -5.01 -26.74 -10.19
C ASN A 623 -5.84 -27.06 -11.43
N VAL A 624 -5.19 -27.08 -12.59
CA VAL A 624 -5.81 -27.53 -13.85
C VAL A 624 -5.15 -28.84 -14.24
N THR A 625 -5.96 -29.88 -14.47
CA THR A 625 -5.51 -31.19 -14.96
C THR A 625 -6.25 -31.51 -16.26
N MET A 626 -5.52 -31.96 -17.27
CA MET A 626 -6.04 -32.42 -18.55
C MET A 626 -5.67 -33.89 -18.74
N LEU A 627 -6.68 -34.75 -18.75
CA LEU A 627 -6.55 -36.17 -19.07
C LEU A 627 -6.72 -36.35 -20.58
N THR A 628 -5.63 -36.64 -21.29
CA THR A 628 -5.63 -36.69 -22.75
C THR A 628 -6.12 -38.05 -23.26
N GLY A 629 -6.98 -38.06 -24.28
CA GLY A 629 -7.42 -39.29 -24.96
C GLY A 629 -8.58 -40.03 -24.29
N VAL A 630 -9.16 -39.48 -23.21
CA VAL A 630 -10.34 -40.04 -22.52
C VAL A 630 -11.54 -40.14 -23.46
N CYS A 631 -11.67 -39.21 -24.41
CA CYS A 631 -12.77 -39.15 -25.37
C CYS A 631 -12.39 -39.62 -26.78
N ALA A 632 -11.26 -40.30 -26.96
CA ALA A 632 -10.76 -40.72 -28.29
C ALA A 632 -11.70 -41.66 -29.08
N GLY A 633 -12.70 -42.25 -28.42
CA GLY A 633 -13.73 -43.10 -29.04
C GLY A 633 -15.02 -42.38 -29.45
N ILE A 634 -15.09 -41.05 -29.31
CA ILE A 634 -16.31 -40.28 -29.58
C ILE A 634 -16.27 -39.76 -31.02
N THR A 635 -17.16 -40.29 -31.86
CA THR A 635 -17.34 -39.88 -33.26
C THR A 635 -18.44 -38.83 -33.37
N THR A 636 -18.11 -37.66 -33.91
CA THR A 636 -19.08 -36.61 -34.24
C THR A 636 -19.94 -37.03 -35.42
N VAL A 637 -21.25 -37.09 -35.24
CA VAL A 637 -22.23 -37.28 -36.32
C VAL A 637 -22.91 -35.92 -36.53
N LEU A 638 -22.55 -35.22 -37.60
CA LEU A 638 -23.25 -34.01 -38.04
C LEU A 638 -24.34 -34.43 -39.02
N PRO A 639 -25.62 -34.42 -38.64
CA PRO A 639 -26.64 -34.94 -39.52
C PRO A 639 -27.13 -33.80 -40.43
N ALA A 640 -27.07 -34.02 -41.74
CA ALA A 640 -27.82 -33.21 -42.70
C ALA A 640 -29.32 -33.59 -42.74
N GLY A 641 -29.86 -34.22 -41.68
CA GLY A 641 -31.20 -34.83 -41.60
C GLY A 641 -31.54 -35.43 -40.22
N GLU A 642 -32.51 -36.35 -40.12
CA GLU A 642 -32.82 -37.08 -38.87
C GLU A 642 -31.59 -37.84 -38.34
N VAL A 643 -31.35 -37.77 -37.03
CA VAL A 643 -30.26 -38.47 -36.35
C VAL A 643 -30.52 -39.98 -36.36
N ALA A 644 -30.06 -40.69 -37.40
CA ALA A 644 -30.00 -42.14 -37.38
C ALA A 644 -28.80 -42.58 -36.53
N ALA A 645 -29.03 -43.42 -35.53
CA ALA A 645 -27.95 -44.02 -34.73
C ALA A 645 -26.96 -44.72 -35.68
N PRO A 646 -25.64 -44.46 -35.57
CA PRO A 646 -24.66 -45.10 -36.43
C PRO A 646 -24.76 -46.63 -36.29
N ALA A 647 -24.63 -47.37 -37.39
CA ALA A 647 -24.69 -48.83 -37.39
C ALA A 647 -23.52 -49.39 -36.56
N GLY A 648 -23.80 -49.76 -35.30
CA GLY A 648 -22.83 -50.27 -34.33
C GLY A 648 -23.35 -50.24 -32.88
N ASN A 649 -22.57 -50.79 -31.93
CA ASN A 649 -22.89 -50.85 -30.50
C ASN A 649 -22.69 -49.49 -29.79
N ALA A 650 -23.27 -48.41 -30.31
CA ALA A 650 -23.28 -47.12 -29.60
C ALA A 650 -24.09 -47.29 -28.30
N ARG A 651 -23.44 -47.07 -27.14
CA ARG A 651 -24.06 -47.25 -25.81
C ARG A 651 -24.66 -45.97 -25.24
N THR A 652 -24.31 -44.81 -25.78
CA THR A 652 -24.72 -43.50 -25.26
C THR A 652 -24.76 -42.49 -26.41
N LEU A 653 -25.87 -41.74 -26.50
CA LEU A 653 -26.03 -40.59 -27.39
C LEU A 653 -25.87 -39.32 -26.54
N ILE A 654 -24.98 -38.41 -26.95
CA ILE A 654 -24.76 -37.14 -26.26
C ILE A 654 -25.16 -36.04 -27.23
N LEU A 655 -26.22 -35.32 -26.86
CA LEU A 655 -26.70 -34.15 -27.59
C LEU A 655 -26.07 -32.93 -26.91
N HIS A 656 -25.34 -32.14 -27.69
CA HIS A 656 -24.71 -30.90 -27.25
C HIS A 656 -25.05 -29.83 -28.29
N ASP A 657 -25.51 -28.68 -27.81
CA ASP A 657 -25.82 -27.52 -28.64
C ASP A 657 -24.53 -26.91 -29.17
N LEU A 658 -24.46 -26.61 -30.47
CA LEU A 658 -23.24 -26.12 -31.13
C LEU A 658 -23.15 -24.59 -31.20
N ASP A 659 -24.15 -23.88 -30.68
CA ASP A 659 -24.26 -22.43 -30.84
C ASP A 659 -23.71 -21.61 -29.65
#